data_AF-B6JW97-F1
#
_entry.id   AF-B6JW97-F1
#
_cell.length_a   1.000
_cell.length_b   1.000
_cell.length_c   1.000
_cell.angle_alpha   90.00
_cell.angle_beta   90.00
_cell.angle_gamma   90.00
#
_symmetry.space_group_name_H-M   'P 1'
#
loop_
_entity.id
_entity.type
_entity.pdbx_description
1 polymer ?
#
loop_
_entity_poly.entity_id
_entity_poly.type
_entity_poly.pdbx_seq_one_letter_code
_entity_poly.pdbx_strand_id
1 'polypeptide(L)'
;MTIRSLDLVAPNGGLNRSSVSQLKGKVLGIDATYFLFQVFGLWKHSESSYLACTEESEQLKSILKNYLEAFRNNDIQPLFIFNGISCITNCVRPNESSAAESAAGVNGAWNRDDQKFDPYSLASLTVSFLSSSTQSAYYSSSASSGANHPSSRTFVRTVQQNQLEYACELLKQVLDEQNCTFFVAPYLAMAQLCYFLQGAPKKYIDAVYGPEDLLLFGVKKVITRMVLADQAATPVSLVDSVALDAFEWIDGRTVLSQHFPGLSWSQFVDACLLSGTAFTLTLPQVDGPFPLKQAAQLVTLYGSAYHAVHHLTKAVHTPFLDDYMHQLKQAICITWYYVCMDSNGVTTPRPVDGVVPHDIHEYIGTRFPAELYYYVSQSLIPCKIIGALATGCFNDPASVLEQHGGNNWANSPAGSLSRNDSAAAAVDQRRFVDDIEEIWSQALNLLTQPLHRFYQARDVVSLHNGNQQASLKVMHPYDPPLYHDTRSWMLQESALPSAANSFVEQNKPIPFSVILEPLNNATFVEESLHNNSGSSNHSSPISKKTAKKVLRTAPEILVNALYRFFQIRNFISTNHQLTSWGAPLLKALQSCVPEYQEAMFVAFEMLRLRQLREPKAASGKSAPADSATIDFLSKLATFLPYRLQQNDQADNMTCPLSHFHLLHASFASNLGELYGTVTASMLLNGNIDRYSLQPKVLRQCQPFRLPNGSVTSGNVIQSYFTTFCNSVAECGRETAIQKALASIASQFPNGEQPIRHIQSFYSFWQSLLLGIKEAEGSGAVGKLFLHKLMDVDTWLTDKIPSF
;
A
#
# COMPACT_ATOMS: atom_id res chain seq x y z
N MET A 1 -13.84 19.87 -7.40
CA MET A 1 -14.72 19.63 -6.25
C MET A 1 -15.25 18.22 -6.34
N THR A 2 -15.26 17.51 -5.21
CA THR A 2 -15.69 16.10 -5.10
C THR A 2 -17.19 15.92 -5.11
N ILE A 3 -17.91 16.81 -4.41
CA ILE A 3 -19.38 16.86 -4.45
C ILE A 3 -19.82 17.38 -5.83
N ARG A 4 -20.64 16.60 -6.53
CA ARG A 4 -21.07 16.94 -7.88
C ARG A 4 -21.94 18.20 -7.88
N SER A 5 -21.78 19.02 -8.92
CA SER A 5 -22.46 20.31 -9.11
C SER A 5 -22.13 21.39 -8.06
N LEU A 6 -21.33 21.10 -7.03
CA LEU A 6 -20.89 22.12 -6.07
C LEU A 6 -19.99 23.17 -6.75
N ASP A 7 -19.22 22.75 -7.75
CA ASP A 7 -18.39 23.60 -8.60
C ASP A 7 -19.18 24.64 -9.41
N LEU A 8 -20.46 24.39 -9.67
CA LEU A 8 -21.34 25.35 -10.35
C LEU A 8 -21.92 26.40 -9.39
N VAL A 9 -21.92 26.09 -8.09
CA VAL A 9 -22.64 26.84 -7.05
C VAL A 9 -21.67 27.64 -6.19
N ALA A 10 -20.60 26.99 -5.70
CA ALA A 10 -19.64 27.57 -4.76
C ALA A 10 -18.89 28.81 -5.30
N PRO A 11 -18.47 28.89 -6.58
CA PRO A 11 -17.85 30.12 -7.11
C PRO A 11 -18.77 31.33 -7.08
N ASN A 12 -20.09 31.10 -7.20
CA ASN A 12 -21.12 32.13 -7.20
C ASN A 12 -21.66 32.42 -5.78
N GLY A 13 -20.93 32.02 -4.74
CA GLY A 13 -21.33 32.20 -3.36
C GLY A 13 -20.76 31.13 -2.44
N GLY A 14 -19.72 31.47 -1.68
CA GLY A 14 -19.16 30.61 -0.63
C GLY A 14 -17.72 30.17 -0.85
N LEU A 15 -17.17 30.23 -2.06
CA LEU A 15 -15.73 30.07 -2.31
C LEU A 15 -15.00 31.38 -2.02
N ASN A 16 -14.01 31.33 -1.13
CA ASN A 16 -13.24 32.48 -0.67
C ASN A 16 -11.74 32.23 -0.86
N ARG A 17 -10.98 33.29 -1.08
CA ARG A 17 -9.51 33.29 -1.06
C ARG A 17 -9.02 34.17 0.07
N SER A 18 -8.05 33.71 0.85
CA SER A 18 -7.52 34.43 2.01
C SER A 18 -6.01 34.28 2.11
N SER A 19 -5.32 35.25 2.71
CA SER A 19 -3.87 35.19 2.89
C SER A 19 -3.49 34.15 3.94
N VAL A 20 -2.39 33.42 3.70
CA VAL A 20 -1.83 32.41 4.62
C VAL A 20 -1.52 32.99 6.01
N SER A 21 -1.29 34.30 6.11
CA SER A 21 -1.13 35.03 7.37
C SER A 21 -2.28 34.81 8.37
N GLN A 22 -3.50 34.50 7.91
CA GLN A 22 -4.64 34.20 8.78
C GLN A 22 -4.50 32.86 9.53
N LEU A 23 -3.64 31.96 9.05
CA LEU A 23 -3.35 30.66 9.66
C LEU A 23 -2.17 30.71 10.62
N LYS A 24 -1.53 31.88 10.80
CA LYS A 24 -0.38 32.05 11.69
C LYS A 24 -0.74 31.68 13.14
N GLY A 25 0.08 30.83 13.75
CA GLY A 25 -0.10 30.32 15.11
C GLY A 25 -1.29 29.36 15.27
N LYS A 26 -1.83 28.83 14.17
CA LYS A 26 -2.98 27.91 14.18
C LYS A 26 -2.54 26.47 13.96
N VAL A 27 -3.30 25.54 14.55
CA VAL A 27 -3.15 24.12 14.25
C VAL A 27 -4.03 23.76 13.06
N LEU A 28 -3.41 23.35 11.96
CA LEU A 28 -4.10 22.97 10.73
C LEU A 28 -4.27 21.45 10.68
N GLY A 29 -5.51 20.95 10.75
CA GLY A 29 -5.79 19.53 10.49
C GLY A 29 -5.79 19.25 9.00
N ILE A 30 -5.00 18.30 8.54
CA ILE A 30 -4.80 18.01 7.12
C ILE A 30 -5.23 16.56 6.84
N ASP A 31 -6.14 16.35 5.89
CA ASP A 31 -6.38 15.02 5.32
C ASP A 31 -5.16 14.61 4.49
N ALA A 32 -4.44 13.59 4.95
CA ALA A 32 -3.17 13.18 4.36
C ALA A 32 -3.31 12.64 2.93
N THR A 33 -4.39 11.89 2.66
CA THR A 33 -4.66 11.33 1.32
C THR A 33 -4.96 12.46 0.34
N TYR A 34 -5.80 13.42 0.75
CA TYR A 34 -6.10 14.60 -0.06
C TYR A 34 -4.88 15.49 -0.29
N PHE A 35 -4.04 15.67 0.73
CA PHE A 35 -2.80 16.44 0.62
C PHE A 35 -1.86 15.84 -0.42
N LEU A 36 -1.62 14.52 -0.36
CA LEU A 36 -0.79 13.84 -1.35
C LEU A 36 -1.36 13.99 -2.76
N PHE A 37 -2.68 13.90 -2.90
CA PHE A 37 -3.34 14.14 -4.18
C PHE A 37 -3.09 15.56 -4.71
N GLN A 38 -3.18 16.59 -3.87
CA GLN A 38 -2.89 17.97 -4.25
C GLN A 38 -1.42 18.14 -4.67
N VAL A 39 -0.49 17.48 -3.97
CA VAL A 39 0.93 17.49 -4.35
C VAL A 39 1.12 16.85 -5.73
N PHE A 40 0.53 15.69 -5.98
CA PHE A 40 0.61 15.01 -7.28
C PHE A 40 -0.10 15.76 -8.40
N GLY A 41 -1.19 16.48 -8.11
CA GLY A 41 -1.89 17.32 -9.08
C GLY A 41 -1.05 18.50 -9.59
N LEU A 42 0.04 18.85 -8.90
CA LEU A 42 1.00 19.88 -9.32
C LEU A 42 2.15 19.33 -10.17
N TRP A 43 2.23 18.01 -10.33
CA TRP A 43 3.26 17.34 -11.11
C TRP A 43 2.86 17.27 -12.59
N LYS A 44 3.85 17.30 -13.49
CA LYS A 44 3.64 17.02 -14.92
C LYS A 44 3.37 15.53 -15.14
N HIS A 45 2.70 15.16 -16.23
CA HIS A 45 2.34 13.75 -16.53
C HIS A 45 3.54 12.77 -16.58
N SER A 46 4.71 13.25 -16.98
CA SER A 46 5.94 12.46 -16.95
C SER A 46 6.44 12.16 -15.53
N GLU A 47 6.15 13.04 -14.57
CA GLU A 47 6.53 12.95 -13.15
C GLU A 47 5.62 12.00 -12.37
N SER A 48 4.32 11.95 -12.68
CA SER A 48 3.40 11.01 -12.01
C SER A 48 3.66 9.56 -12.40
N SER A 49 4.08 9.32 -13.64
CA SER A 49 4.48 8.00 -14.13
C SER A 49 5.80 7.53 -13.48
N TYR A 50 6.65 8.45 -13.04
CA TYR A 50 7.92 8.16 -12.39
C TYR A 50 7.76 7.51 -10.99
N LEU A 51 6.77 7.96 -10.21
CA LEU A 51 6.38 7.31 -8.95
C LEU A 51 5.89 5.87 -9.14
N ALA A 52 5.33 5.58 -10.31
CA ALA A 52 4.90 4.22 -10.67
C ALA A 52 6.07 3.26 -10.90
N CYS A 53 7.24 3.81 -11.24
CA CYS A 53 8.40 3.05 -11.69
C CYS A 53 9.53 3.00 -10.64
N THR A 54 9.50 3.92 -9.68
CA THR A 54 10.53 4.07 -8.65
C THR A 54 9.91 4.23 -7.27
N GLU A 55 10.10 3.22 -6.42
CA GLU A 55 9.69 3.21 -5.01
C GLU A 55 10.74 3.90 -4.11
N GLU A 56 11.65 4.70 -4.69
CA GLU A 56 12.55 5.61 -3.99
C GLU A 56 12.58 6.97 -4.71
N SER A 57 11.50 7.74 -4.63
CA SER A 57 11.51 9.13 -5.10
C SER A 57 12.07 10.04 -4.00
N GLU A 58 13.40 10.16 -3.92
CA GLU A 58 14.06 11.24 -3.14
C GLU A 58 13.47 12.61 -3.48
N GLN A 59 12.99 12.78 -4.71
CA GLN A 59 12.23 13.95 -5.14
C GLN A 59 10.93 14.13 -4.36
N LEU A 60 10.09 13.09 -4.22
CA LEU A 60 8.87 13.19 -3.42
C LEU A 60 9.22 13.50 -1.97
N LYS A 61 10.22 12.82 -1.40
CA LYS A 61 10.71 13.15 -0.04
C LYS A 61 11.12 14.62 0.09
N SER A 62 11.87 15.14 -0.88
CA SER A 62 12.32 16.53 -0.92
C SER A 62 11.14 17.50 -1.01
N ILE A 63 10.20 17.27 -1.92
CA ILE A 63 8.99 18.09 -2.07
C ILE A 63 8.18 18.09 -0.77
N LEU A 64 7.97 16.92 -0.17
CA LEU A 64 7.25 16.80 1.10
C LEU A 64 7.96 17.57 2.22
N LYS A 65 9.30 17.51 2.30
CA LYS A 65 10.10 18.32 3.24
C LYS A 65 9.92 19.81 3.00
N ASN A 66 9.95 20.26 1.74
CA ASN A 66 9.74 21.67 1.38
C ASN A 66 8.35 22.17 1.79
N TYR A 67 7.29 21.36 1.63
CA TYR A 67 5.96 21.72 2.14
C TYR A 67 5.91 21.86 3.67
N LEU A 68 6.57 20.96 4.40
CA LEU A 68 6.65 21.03 5.86
C LEU A 68 7.44 22.26 6.33
N GLU A 69 8.51 22.61 5.63
CA GLU A 69 9.25 23.86 5.86
C GLU A 69 8.40 25.09 5.55
N ALA A 70 7.60 25.06 4.49
CA ALA A 70 6.68 26.15 4.15
C ALA A 70 5.64 26.40 5.25
N PHE A 71 5.07 25.34 5.85
CA PHE A 71 4.19 25.47 7.01
C PHE A 71 4.93 26.05 8.22
N ARG A 72 6.15 25.58 8.48
CA ARG A 72 6.99 26.08 9.58
C ARG A 72 7.35 27.56 9.43
N ASN A 73 7.70 28.00 8.21
CA ASN A 73 8.03 29.39 7.89
C ASN A 73 6.84 30.34 8.09
N ASN A 74 5.61 29.83 7.94
CA ASN A 74 4.38 30.58 8.18
C ASN A 74 3.83 30.41 9.61
N ASP A 75 4.57 29.74 10.51
CA ASP A 75 4.14 29.45 11.89
C ASP A 75 2.78 28.71 11.93
N ILE A 76 2.61 27.75 11.03
CA ILE A 76 1.45 26.85 10.97
C ILE A 76 1.89 25.51 11.54
N GLN A 77 1.11 24.96 12.49
CA GLN A 77 1.36 23.62 13.01
C GLN A 77 0.49 22.60 12.26
N PRO A 78 1.04 21.80 11.32
CA PRO A 78 0.27 20.80 10.62
C PRO A 78 0.03 19.57 11.51
N LEU A 79 -1.20 19.05 11.49
CA LEU A 79 -1.57 17.76 12.06
C LEU A 79 -2.17 16.90 10.94
N PHE A 80 -1.38 15.95 10.43
CA PHE A 80 -1.82 15.04 9.37
C PHE A 80 -2.69 13.92 9.94
N ILE A 81 -3.83 13.69 9.31
CA ILE A 81 -4.75 12.61 9.64
C ILE A 81 -4.80 11.63 8.46
N PHE A 82 -4.44 10.38 8.71
CA PHE A 82 -4.49 9.29 7.74
C PHE A 82 -5.77 8.47 7.90
N ASN A 83 -6.24 7.87 6.81
CA ASN A 83 -7.25 6.82 6.88
C ASN A 83 -6.68 5.58 7.58
N GLY A 84 -7.52 4.87 8.33
CA GLY A 84 -7.15 3.62 9.00
C GLY A 84 -7.85 2.41 8.38
N ILE A 85 -8.64 1.70 9.18
CA ILE A 85 -9.27 0.44 8.78
C ILE A 85 -10.32 0.71 7.70
N SER A 86 -10.31 -0.09 6.63
CA SER A 86 -11.31 0.00 5.55
C SER A 86 -12.72 -0.31 6.06
N CYS A 87 -13.70 0.52 5.68
CA CYS A 87 -15.12 0.26 5.92
C CYS A 87 -15.65 -0.86 5.00
N ILE A 88 -16.74 -1.54 5.41
CA ILE A 88 -17.40 -2.62 4.64
C ILE A 88 -17.81 -2.17 3.23
N THR A 89 -18.04 -0.87 3.02
CA THR A 89 -18.41 -0.27 1.73
C THR A 89 -17.42 -0.53 0.59
N ASN A 90 -16.15 -0.79 0.90
CA ASN A 90 -15.12 -1.05 -0.11
C ASN A 90 -15.17 -2.48 -0.69
N CYS A 91 -15.94 -3.41 -0.09
CA CYS A 91 -16.14 -4.77 -0.63
C CYS A 91 -17.45 -4.88 -1.46
N VAL A 92 -18.18 -3.79 -1.71
CA VAL A 92 -19.42 -3.82 -2.50
C VAL A 92 -19.08 -3.83 -3.98
N ARG A 93 -19.18 -5.04 -4.57
CA ARG A 93 -19.37 -5.37 -5.99
C ARG A 93 -18.72 -4.39 -7.00
N PRO A 94 -17.59 -4.74 -7.65
CA PRO A 94 -17.40 -4.24 -9.00
C PRO A 94 -18.56 -4.82 -9.81
N ASN A 95 -19.55 -3.98 -10.10
CA ASN A 95 -20.74 -4.30 -10.87
C ASN A 95 -20.45 -5.37 -11.95
N GLU A 96 -21.12 -6.51 -11.89
CA GLU A 96 -21.24 -7.42 -13.03
C GLU A 96 -21.86 -6.70 -14.24
N SER A 97 -22.61 -5.61 -14.03
CA SER A 97 -23.05 -4.74 -15.12
C SER A 97 -21.90 -4.01 -15.82
N SER A 98 -20.76 -3.77 -15.17
CA SER A 98 -19.59 -3.19 -15.86
C SER A 98 -18.91 -4.19 -16.81
N ALA A 99 -19.09 -5.50 -16.58
CA ALA A 99 -18.66 -6.57 -17.47
C ALA A 99 -19.72 -6.90 -18.55
N ALA A 100 -21.01 -6.88 -18.20
CA ALA A 100 -22.11 -7.14 -19.12
C ALA A 100 -22.39 -5.98 -20.09
N GLU A 101 -22.30 -4.72 -19.64
CA GLU A 101 -22.38 -3.53 -20.51
C GLU A 101 -21.16 -3.39 -21.42
N SER A 102 -20.02 -4.01 -21.06
CA SER A 102 -18.85 -4.09 -21.95
C SER A 102 -18.99 -5.13 -23.06
N ALA A 103 -19.98 -6.04 -22.98
CA ALA A 103 -20.23 -7.07 -23.99
C ALA A 103 -21.38 -6.71 -24.96
N ALA A 104 -22.28 -5.80 -24.58
CA ALA A 104 -23.33 -5.30 -25.45
C ALA A 104 -22.79 -4.21 -26.38
N GLY A 105 -22.39 -4.62 -27.58
CA GLY A 105 -21.96 -3.72 -28.64
C GLY A 105 -23.03 -2.67 -28.97
N VAL A 106 -22.54 -1.45 -29.25
CA VAL A 106 -23.23 -0.39 -30.01
C VAL A 106 -24.51 0.13 -29.33
N ASN A 107 -24.34 1.10 -28.40
CA ASN A 107 -25.25 2.23 -28.07
C ASN A 107 -25.24 2.66 -26.58
N GLY A 108 -24.48 2.01 -25.70
CA GLY A 108 -24.33 2.39 -24.29
C GLY A 108 -23.09 3.24 -24.01
N ALA A 109 -22.80 4.26 -24.82
CA ALA A 109 -21.74 5.23 -24.53
C ALA A 109 -22.22 6.26 -23.51
N TRP A 110 -22.48 5.82 -22.27
CA TRP A 110 -22.58 6.74 -21.14
C TRP A 110 -21.16 7.18 -20.80
N ASN A 111 -20.84 8.45 -21.10
CA ASN A 111 -19.58 9.14 -20.85
C ASN A 111 -18.85 8.62 -19.60
N ARG A 112 -17.83 7.77 -19.79
CA ARG A 112 -16.81 7.53 -18.75
C ARG A 112 -15.92 8.75 -18.54
N ASP A 113 -15.96 9.72 -19.46
CA ASP A 113 -15.32 11.02 -19.34
C ASP A 113 -15.96 11.93 -18.25
N ASP A 114 -17.12 11.52 -17.70
CA ASP A 114 -17.88 12.27 -16.69
C ASP A 114 -17.72 11.74 -15.24
N GLN A 115 -16.79 10.82 -14.96
CA GLN A 115 -16.45 10.42 -13.57
C GLN A 115 -15.68 11.55 -12.87
N LYS A 116 -16.41 12.42 -12.15
CA LYS A 116 -15.84 13.45 -11.26
C LYS A 116 -15.04 12.82 -10.11
N PHE A 117 -13.99 13.55 -9.71
CA PHE A 117 -13.01 13.23 -8.68
C PHE A 117 -13.62 12.74 -7.36
N ASP A 118 -13.15 11.59 -6.89
CA ASP A 118 -13.48 10.99 -5.60
C ASP A 118 -12.14 10.57 -4.93
N PRO A 119 -11.74 11.22 -3.83
CA PRO A 119 -10.49 10.97 -3.13
C PRO A 119 -10.50 9.67 -2.31
N TYR A 120 -11.65 9.00 -2.20
CA TYR A 120 -11.87 7.79 -1.41
C TYR A 120 -12.25 6.57 -2.28
N SER A 121 -12.67 6.78 -3.53
CA SER A 121 -12.72 5.74 -4.56
C SER A 121 -11.38 5.63 -5.28
N LEU A 122 -10.80 4.44 -5.20
CA LEU A 122 -9.63 4.04 -5.98
C LEU A 122 -9.83 4.39 -7.46
N ALA A 123 -11.04 4.25 -8.02
CA ALA A 123 -11.35 4.51 -9.43
C ALA A 123 -11.22 5.98 -9.84
N SER A 124 -11.51 6.95 -8.98
CA SER A 124 -11.43 8.37 -9.38
C SER A 124 -10.04 8.99 -9.17
N LEU A 125 -9.25 8.45 -8.23
CA LEU A 125 -7.81 8.69 -8.18
C LEU A 125 -7.13 8.18 -9.49
N THR A 126 -7.62 7.08 -10.08
CA THR A 126 -7.08 6.55 -11.35
C THR A 126 -7.29 7.45 -12.57
N VAL A 127 -8.37 8.26 -12.59
CA VAL A 127 -8.70 9.13 -13.72
C VAL A 127 -7.79 10.34 -13.73
N SER A 128 -7.56 11.03 -12.61
CA SER A 128 -6.70 12.22 -12.59
C SER A 128 -5.21 11.93 -12.81
N PHE A 129 -4.71 10.75 -12.44
CA PHE A 129 -3.33 10.33 -12.73
C PHE A 129 -3.05 10.14 -14.24
N LEU A 130 -4.10 9.95 -15.07
CA LEU A 130 -3.97 9.63 -16.51
C LEU A 130 -4.82 10.49 -17.45
N SER A 131 -5.71 11.37 -16.95
CA SER A 131 -6.66 12.14 -17.77
C SER A 131 -6.04 13.25 -18.60
N SER A 132 -4.74 13.21 -18.92
CA SER A 132 -4.17 14.22 -19.82
C SER A 132 -3.04 13.72 -20.73
N SER A 133 -3.07 12.44 -21.15
CA SER A 133 -2.64 11.99 -22.51
C SER A 133 -2.31 10.48 -22.62
N THR A 134 -2.13 9.76 -21.51
CA THR A 134 -1.73 8.33 -21.55
C THR A 134 -2.83 7.37 -21.99
N GLN A 135 -4.09 7.83 -21.98
CA GLN A 135 -5.17 7.15 -22.73
C GLN A 135 -4.91 7.14 -24.25
N SER A 136 -4.07 8.02 -24.80
CA SER A 136 -3.76 8.01 -26.23
C SER A 136 -2.55 7.11 -26.54
N ALA A 137 -1.47 7.18 -25.76
CA ALA A 137 -0.23 6.44 -26.08
C ALA A 137 -0.35 4.90 -25.95
N TYR A 138 -1.10 4.39 -24.97
CA TYR A 138 -1.38 2.94 -24.87
C TYR A 138 -2.42 2.44 -25.88
N TYR A 139 -3.16 3.35 -26.51
CA TYR A 139 -4.19 3.06 -27.51
C TYR A 139 -3.77 3.41 -28.95
N SER A 140 -2.68 4.15 -29.17
CA SER A 140 -2.33 4.70 -30.49
C SER A 140 -1.49 3.78 -31.38
N SER A 141 -1.05 2.61 -30.91
CA SER A 141 -0.36 1.64 -31.77
C SER A 141 -1.27 0.56 -32.38
N SER A 142 -2.59 0.62 -32.17
CA SER A 142 -3.53 -0.35 -32.74
C SER A 142 -4.85 0.27 -33.19
N ALA A 143 -4.79 1.42 -33.87
CA ALA A 143 -5.96 2.05 -34.51
C ALA A 143 -6.54 1.25 -35.70
N SER A 144 -6.09 0.01 -35.95
CA SER A 144 -6.60 -0.84 -37.04
C SER A 144 -7.25 -2.16 -36.60
N SER A 145 -7.43 -2.42 -35.29
CA SER A 145 -8.22 -3.58 -34.85
C SER A 145 -8.95 -3.31 -33.54
N GLY A 146 -10.28 -3.25 -33.58
CA GLY A 146 -11.16 -2.96 -32.44
C GLY A 146 -11.24 -4.05 -31.37
N ALA A 147 -10.13 -4.40 -30.73
CA ALA A 147 -10.08 -5.30 -29.58
C ALA A 147 -9.64 -4.52 -28.33
N ASN A 148 -10.59 -3.99 -27.57
CA ASN A 148 -10.33 -3.44 -26.24
C ASN A 148 -9.95 -4.58 -25.27
N HIS A 149 -8.68 -4.67 -24.86
CA HIS A 149 -8.22 -5.70 -23.92
C HIS A 149 -8.55 -5.33 -22.45
N PRO A 150 -9.30 -6.17 -21.71
CA PRO A 150 -9.61 -5.94 -20.28
C PRO A 150 -8.40 -6.14 -19.34
N SER A 151 -7.35 -6.85 -19.77
CA SER A 151 -6.09 -7.10 -19.05
C SER A 151 -5.32 -5.83 -18.71
N SER A 152 -5.12 -4.95 -19.70
CA SER A 152 -4.36 -3.70 -19.51
C SER A 152 -5.04 -2.75 -18.51
N ARG A 153 -6.37 -2.74 -18.45
CA ARG A 153 -7.14 -1.90 -17.51
C ARG A 153 -7.05 -2.39 -16.06
N THR A 154 -6.96 -3.69 -15.88
CA THR A 154 -6.85 -4.32 -14.56
C THR A 154 -5.45 -4.08 -13.99
N PHE A 155 -4.41 -4.32 -14.80
CA PHE A 155 -3.02 -4.05 -14.45
C PHE A 155 -2.75 -2.60 -14.04
N VAL A 156 -3.29 -1.62 -14.79
CA VAL A 156 -3.14 -0.19 -14.47
C VAL A 156 -3.78 0.16 -13.11
N ARG A 157 -4.99 -0.35 -12.81
CA ARG A 157 -5.65 -0.13 -11.51
C ARG A 157 -4.88 -0.72 -10.34
N THR A 158 -4.33 -1.91 -10.53
CA THR A 158 -3.53 -2.65 -9.56
C THR A 158 -2.25 -1.92 -9.19
N VAL A 159 -1.51 -1.42 -10.19
CA VAL A 159 -0.28 -0.62 -9.99
C VAL A 159 -0.59 0.68 -9.25
N GLN A 160 -1.78 1.28 -9.48
CA GLN A 160 -2.19 2.55 -8.88
C GLN A 160 -2.56 2.45 -7.39
N GLN A 161 -3.11 1.32 -6.92
CA GLN A 161 -3.45 1.14 -5.50
C GLN A 161 -2.20 1.11 -4.61
N ASN A 162 -1.16 0.40 -5.05
CA ASN A 162 0.11 0.30 -4.31
C ASN A 162 0.83 1.66 -4.18
N GLN A 163 0.68 2.55 -5.16
CA GLN A 163 1.35 3.86 -5.14
C GLN A 163 0.84 4.79 -4.04
N LEU A 164 -0.46 4.77 -3.76
CA LEU A 164 -1.03 5.61 -2.71
C LEU A 164 -0.62 5.11 -1.32
N GLU A 165 -0.67 3.80 -1.11
CA GLU A 165 -0.23 3.16 0.13
C GLU A 165 1.25 3.47 0.37
N TYR A 166 2.09 3.30 -0.66
CA TYR A 166 3.49 3.70 -0.64
C TYR A 166 3.68 5.18 -0.29
N ALA A 167 2.97 6.10 -0.97
CA ALA A 167 3.09 7.53 -0.73
C ALA A 167 2.65 7.93 0.69
N CYS A 168 1.65 7.25 1.25
CA CYS A 168 1.22 7.45 2.62
C CYS A 168 2.28 6.99 3.62
N GLU A 169 2.89 5.81 3.42
CA GLU A 169 3.99 5.34 4.27
C GLU A 169 5.23 6.23 4.17
N LEU A 170 5.55 6.69 2.95
CA LEU A 170 6.63 7.66 2.72
C LEU A 170 6.37 8.98 3.44
N LEU A 171 5.13 9.51 3.36
CA LEU A 171 4.76 10.72 4.10
C LEU A 171 4.88 10.50 5.61
N LYS A 172 4.41 9.37 6.15
CA LYS A 172 4.59 9.03 7.57
C LYS A 172 6.07 9.00 7.96
N GLN A 173 6.95 8.49 7.09
CA GLN A 173 8.39 8.48 7.33
C GLN A 173 8.95 9.91 7.37
N VAL A 174 8.64 10.74 6.37
CA VAL A 174 9.10 12.14 6.32
C VAL A 174 8.62 12.95 7.54
N LEU A 175 7.38 12.72 7.98
CA LEU A 175 6.83 13.36 9.17
C LEU A 175 7.62 12.99 10.44
N ASP A 176 8.14 11.77 10.54
CA ASP A 176 8.97 11.36 11.68
C ASP A 176 10.32 12.01 11.71
N GLU A 177 10.97 12.03 10.55
CA GLU A 177 12.26 12.66 10.32
C GLU A 177 12.18 14.16 10.68
N GLN A 178 11.06 14.81 10.36
CA GLN A 178 10.81 16.23 10.65
C GLN A 178 10.19 16.49 12.03
N ASN A 179 10.00 15.45 12.86
CA ASN A 179 9.33 15.53 14.17
C ASN A 179 7.92 16.15 14.12
N CYS A 180 7.20 15.95 13.02
CA CYS A 180 5.81 16.36 12.87
C CYS A 180 4.86 15.28 13.41
N THR A 181 3.87 15.69 14.19
CA THR A 181 2.85 14.78 14.72
C THR A 181 1.80 14.45 13.65
N PHE A 182 1.38 13.19 13.60
CA PHE A 182 0.26 12.74 12.79
C PHE A 182 -0.58 11.73 13.58
N PHE A 183 -1.75 11.40 13.04
CA PHE A 183 -2.69 10.46 13.65
C PHE A 183 -3.32 9.59 12.56
N VAL A 184 -3.50 8.30 12.83
CA VAL A 184 -4.28 7.42 11.94
C VAL A 184 -5.68 7.28 12.51
N ALA A 185 -6.69 7.70 11.75
CA ALA A 185 -8.08 7.57 12.15
C ALA A 185 -8.48 6.09 12.30
N PRO A 186 -9.44 5.72 13.17
CA PRO A 186 -9.93 4.35 13.24
C PRO A 186 -10.44 3.81 11.89
N TYR A 187 -11.12 4.68 11.13
CA TYR A 187 -11.64 4.42 9.79
C TYR A 187 -11.32 5.62 8.87
N LEU A 188 -12.23 6.60 8.77
CA LEU A 188 -12.07 7.74 7.87
C LEU A 188 -11.38 8.94 8.54
N ALA A 189 -10.39 9.52 7.87
CA ALA A 189 -9.68 10.73 8.32
C ALA A 189 -10.64 11.91 8.52
N MET A 190 -11.62 12.06 7.62
CA MET A 190 -12.63 13.13 7.65
C MET A 190 -13.47 13.14 8.92
N ALA A 191 -13.91 11.95 9.35
CA ALA A 191 -14.69 11.76 10.56
C ALA A 191 -13.87 12.20 11.79
N GLN A 192 -12.60 11.82 11.82
CA GLN A 192 -11.68 12.20 12.88
C GLN A 192 -11.34 13.70 12.87
N LEU A 193 -11.17 14.31 11.69
CA LEU A 193 -10.96 15.75 11.53
C LEU A 193 -12.17 16.55 12.05
N CYS A 194 -13.39 16.11 11.72
CA CYS A 194 -14.61 16.71 12.28
C CYS A 194 -14.62 16.65 13.81
N TYR A 195 -14.28 15.49 14.38
CA TYR A 195 -14.18 15.32 15.82
C TYR A 195 -13.14 16.26 16.46
N PHE A 196 -11.95 16.37 15.88
CA PHE A 196 -10.88 17.25 16.37
C PHE A 196 -11.22 18.74 16.28
N LEU A 197 -12.04 19.13 15.29
CA LEU A 197 -12.45 20.52 15.10
C LEU A 197 -13.54 20.95 16.09
N GLN A 198 -14.58 20.14 16.27
CA GLN A 198 -15.79 20.56 17.00
C GLN A 198 -16.40 19.49 17.92
N GLY A 199 -16.05 18.22 17.78
CA GLY A 199 -16.65 17.12 18.56
C GLY A 199 -15.97 16.85 19.91
N ALA A 200 -14.73 17.29 20.08
CA ALA A 200 -13.94 17.08 21.27
C ALA A 200 -14.21 18.13 22.37
N PRO A 201 -14.01 17.78 23.67
CA PRO A 201 -14.13 18.74 24.77
C PRO A 201 -13.11 19.88 24.67
N LYS A 202 -11.97 19.61 24.05
CA LYS A 202 -10.95 20.59 23.68
C LYS A 202 -10.85 20.65 22.17
N LYS A 203 -10.73 21.85 21.62
CA LYS A 203 -10.42 22.05 20.19
C LYS A 203 -8.97 21.61 19.92
N TYR A 204 -8.79 20.56 19.14
CA TYR A 204 -7.46 20.03 18.78
C TYR A 204 -6.89 20.70 17.54
N ILE A 205 -7.76 21.12 16.61
CA ILE A 205 -7.38 21.79 15.36
C ILE A 205 -8.22 23.05 15.17
N ASP A 206 -7.65 24.05 14.51
CA ASP A 206 -8.29 25.34 14.28
C ASP A 206 -9.01 25.45 12.95
N ALA A 207 -8.44 24.84 11.92
CA ALA A 207 -8.94 24.79 10.55
C ALA A 207 -8.69 23.40 9.95
N VAL A 208 -9.41 23.06 8.90
CA VAL A 208 -9.30 21.78 8.21
C VAL A 208 -8.95 22.02 6.74
N TYR A 209 -7.91 21.33 6.27
CA TYR A 209 -7.52 21.23 4.86
C TYR A 209 -7.82 19.83 4.36
N GLY A 210 -8.71 19.72 3.36
CA GLY A 210 -9.19 18.44 2.84
C GLY A 210 -10.24 18.60 1.74
N PRO A 211 -10.88 17.50 1.32
CA PRO A 211 -11.87 17.52 0.25
C PRO A 211 -13.21 18.13 0.69
N GLU A 212 -14.02 18.54 -0.28
CA GLU A 212 -15.31 19.16 -0.02
C GLU A 212 -16.31 18.21 0.65
N ASP A 213 -16.11 16.89 0.57
CA ASP A 213 -16.91 15.89 1.30
C ASP A 213 -16.89 16.12 2.82
N LEU A 214 -15.93 16.89 3.37
CA LEU A 214 -15.91 17.27 4.78
C LEU A 214 -17.18 18.03 5.21
N LEU A 215 -17.86 18.68 4.26
CA LEU A 215 -19.18 19.28 4.48
C LEU A 215 -20.22 18.22 4.92
N LEU A 216 -20.13 16.98 4.40
CA LEU A 216 -21.04 15.87 4.74
C LEU A 216 -20.95 15.49 6.22
N PHE A 217 -19.77 15.63 6.82
CA PHE A 217 -19.51 15.34 8.23
C PHE A 217 -19.80 16.54 9.15
N GLY A 218 -20.27 17.67 8.60
CA GLY A 218 -20.61 18.86 9.37
C GLY A 218 -19.45 19.84 9.59
N VAL A 219 -18.32 19.70 8.87
CA VAL A 219 -17.26 20.70 8.84
C VAL A 219 -17.71 21.83 7.92
N LYS A 220 -18.11 22.96 8.48
CA LYS A 220 -18.79 24.03 7.70
C LYS A 220 -17.85 24.94 6.92
N LYS A 221 -16.57 24.98 7.31
CA LYS A 221 -15.51 25.75 6.63
C LYS A 221 -14.37 24.80 6.30
N VAL A 222 -14.08 24.64 5.03
CA VAL A 222 -13.08 23.67 4.54
C VAL A 222 -12.11 24.41 3.64
N ILE A 223 -10.81 24.34 3.96
CA ILE A 223 -9.75 24.77 3.04
C ILE A 223 -9.63 23.67 1.98
N THR A 224 -9.76 24.04 0.72
CA THR A 224 -9.72 23.10 -0.41
C THR A 224 -8.39 23.17 -1.15
N ARG A 225 -7.69 24.31 -1.11
CA ARG A 225 -6.42 24.46 -1.83
C ARG A 225 -5.47 25.42 -1.13
N MET A 226 -4.19 25.05 -1.07
CA MET A 226 -3.10 25.95 -0.74
C MET A 226 -2.51 26.54 -2.02
N VAL A 227 -2.42 27.86 -2.11
CA VAL A 227 -1.93 28.60 -3.28
C VAL A 227 -0.46 28.96 -3.06
N LEU A 228 0.40 28.47 -3.95
CA LEU A 228 1.83 28.77 -3.96
C LEU A 228 2.09 30.15 -4.58
N ALA A 229 3.12 30.85 -4.11
CA ALA A 229 3.48 32.20 -4.56
C ALA A 229 4.01 32.23 -6.02
N ASP A 230 4.82 31.25 -6.41
CA ASP A 230 5.38 31.14 -7.76
C ASP A 230 4.56 30.16 -8.62
N GLN A 231 3.49 30.65 -9.25
CA GLN A 231 2.78 29.91 -10.31
C GLN A 231 3.28 30.24 -11.72
N ALA A 232 4.51 30.72 -11.86
CA ALA A 232 5.09 31.05 -13.16
C ALA A 232 5.58 29.79 -13.89
N ALA A 233 4.68 29.09 -14.61
CA ALA A 233 4.91 28.09 -15.68
C ALA A 233 5.96 26.96 -15.43
N THR A 234 6.54 26.89 -14.24
CA THR A 234 7.60 25.96 -13.85
C THR A 234 6.95 24.84 -13.02
N PRO A 235 7.18 23.57 -13.36
CA PRO A 235 6.66 22.46 -12.58
C PRO A 235 7.24 22.47 -11.17
N VAL A 236 6.43 22.10 -10.17
CA VAL A 236 6.79 22.09 -8.74
C VAL A 236 7.99 21.17 -8.45
N SER A 237 8.27 20.21 -9.34
CA SER A 237 9.44 19.34 -9.32
C SER A 237 10.79 20.05 -9.42
N LEU A 238 10.82 21.33 -9.81
CA LEU A 238 12.04 22.13 -9.98
C LEU A 238 12.20 23.26 -8.95
N VAL A 239 11.34 23.34 -7.93
CA VAL A 239 11.32 24.47 -7.01
C VAL A 239 12.14 24.16 -5.76
N ASP A 240 13.26 24.87 -5.59
CA ASP A 240 14.17 24.76 -4.44
C ASP A 240 13.50 25.11 -3.10
N SER A 241 12.38 25.85 -3.11
CA SER A 241 11.61 26.17 -1.90
C SER A 241 10.12 26.40 -2.20
N VAL A 242 9.24 25.75 -1.43
CA VAL A 242 7.79 25.96 -1.55
C VAL A 242 7.40 27.18 -0.72
N ALA A 243 6.86 28.23 -1.35
CA ALA A 243 6.34 29.41 -0.67
C ALA A 243 4.81 29.48 -0.76
N LEU A 244 4.14 29.56 0.39
CA LEU A 244 2.68 29.70 0.49
C LEU A 244 2.28 31.18 0.46
N ASP A 245 1.35 31.58 -0.41
CA ASP A 245 0.84 32.95 -0.53
C ASP A 245 -0.57 33.09 0.06
N ALA A 246 -1.50 32.30 -0.48
CA ALA A 246 -2.91 32.32 -0.15
C ALA A 246 -3.47 30.91 0.02
N PHE A 247 -4.70 30.81 0.50
CA PHE A 247 -5.47 29.57 0.48
C PHE A 247 -6.90 29.82 0.04
N GLU A 248 -7.48 28.84 -0.63
CA GLU A 248 -8.87 28.82 -1.06
C GLU A 248 -9.69 27.94 -0.10
N TRP A 249 -10.86 28.43 0.29
CA TRP A 249 -11.72 27.74 1.24
C TRP A 249 -13.20 27.96 0.93
N ILE A 250 -14.02 26.97 1.27
CA ILE A 250 -15.47 27.00 1.07
C ILE A 250 -16.15 27.24 2.41
N ASP A 251 -17.05 28.22 2.45
CA ASP A 251 -18.04 28.41 3.52
C ASP A 251 -19.36 27.74 3.15
N GLY A 252 -19.57 26.52 3.65
CA GLY A 252 -20.78 25.75 3.39
C GLY A 252 -22.06 26.43 3.92
N ARG A 253 -21.97 27.29 4.96
CA ARG A 253 -23.15 28.03 5.43
C ARG A 253 -23.60 29.07 4.41
N THR A 254 -22.62 29.76 3.81
CA THR A 254 -22.89 30.75 2.77
C THR A 254 -23.51 30.08 1.56
N VAL A 255 -22.94 28.95 1.10
CA VAL A 255 -23.49 28.14 -0.01
C VAL A 255 -24.95 27.77 0.27
N LEU A 256 -25.24 27.21 1.44
CA LEU A 256 -26.59 26.81 1.85
C LEU A 256 -27.55 28.01 1.85
N SER A 257 -27.17 29.12 2.50
CA SER A 257 -28.05 30.29 2.67
C SER A 257 -28.36 31.01 1.36
N GLN A 258 -27.42 31.06 0.41
CA GLN A 258 -27.58 31.82 -0.83
C GLN A 258 -28.27 31.00 -1.93
N HIS A 259 -27.93 29.71 -2.05
CA HIS A 259 -28.37 28.89 -3.18
C HIS A 259 -29.49 27.91 -2.86
N PHE A 260 -29.68 27.58 -1.58
CA PHE A 260 -30.67 26.60 -1.11
C PHE A 260 -31.47 27.13 0.09
N PRO A 261 -32.16 28.28 -0.05
CA PRO A 261 -32.90 28.87 1.04
C PRO A 261 -34.01 27.93 1.52
N GLY A 262 -34.11 27.73 2.83
CA GLY A 262 -35.14 26.90 3.46
C GLY A 262 -34.72 25.44 3.74
N LEU A 263 -33.57 24.97 3.26
CA LEU A 263 -33.05 23.65 3.60
C LEU A 263 -32.31 23.66 4.95
N SER A 264 -32.47 22.60 5.73
CA SER A 264 -31.61 22.32 6.89
C SER A 264 -30.22 21.82 6.45
N TRP A 265 -29.25 21.80 7.36
CA TRP A 265 -27.94 21.21 7.06
C TRP A 265 -28.03 19.70 6.74
N SER A 266 -28.88 18.95 7.46
CA SER A 266 -29.09 17.52 7.19
C SER A 266 -29.71 17.29 5.81
N GLN A 267 -30.68 18.12 5.42
CA GLN A 267 -31.28 18.08 4.08
C GLN A 267 -30.30 18.49 2.98
N PHE A 268 -29.39 19.41 3.28
CA PHE A 268 -28.31 19.76 2.36
C PHE A 268 -27.35 18.59 2.13
N VAL A 269 -26.95 17.88 3.20
CA VAL A 269 -26.13 16.66 3.10
C VAL A 269 -26.84 15.60 2.26
N ASP A 270 -28.13 15.36 2.51
CA ASP A 270 -28.97 14.46 1.72
C ASP A 270 -29.00 14.84 0.23
N ALA A 271 -29.14 16.13 -0.07
CA ALA A 271 -29.11 16.62 -1.46
C ALA A 271 -27.73 16.40 -2.11
N CYS A 272 -26.63 16.59 -1.36
CA CYS A 272 -25.29 16.27 -1.83
C CYS A 272 -25.16 14.77 -2.17
N LEU A 273 -25.62 13.87 -1.28
CA LEU A 273 -25.58 12.43 -1.50
C LEU A 273 -26.34 12.02 -2.78
N LEU A 274 -27.52 12.59 -3.04
CA LEU A 274 -28.27 12.33 -4.27
C LEU A 274 -27.59 12.88 -5.53
N SER A 275 -26.92 14.03 -5.42
CA SER A 275 -26.22 14.65 -6.56
C SER A 275 -24.96 13.89 -6.97
N GLY A 276 -24.40 13.06 -6.08
CA GLY A 276 -23.17 12.29 -6.27
C GLY A 276 -22.03 12.81 -5.40
N THR A 277 -21.41 11.90 -4.66
CA THR A 277 -20.29 12.14 -3.73
C THR A 277 -19.28 11.00 -3.82
N ALA A 278 -18.25 11.05 -2.98
CA ALA A 278 -17.34 9.92 -2.80
C ALA A 278 -18.01 8.61 -2.32
N PHE A 279 -19.15 8.73 -1.64
CA PHE A 279 -19.84 7.59 -1.02
C PHE A 279 -21.06 7.12 -1.82
N THR A 280 -21.52 7.91 -2.78
CA THR A 280 -22.75 7.64 -3.54
C THR A 280 -22.62 8.05 -5.00
N LEU A 281 -23.15 7.20 -5.88
CA LEU A 281 -23.38 7.60 -7.26
C LEU A 281 -24.47 8.68 -7.34
N THR A 282 -24.55 9.35 -8.49
CA THR A 282 -25.66 10.27 -8.76
C THR A 282 -26.97 9.51 -8.85
N LEU A 283 -28.07 10.12 -8.40
CA LEU A 283 -29.39 9.55 -8.59
C LEU A 283 -29.61 9.23 -10.08
N PRO A 284 -30.05 8.02 -10.44
CA PRO A 284 -30.27 7.65 -11.83
C PRO A 284 -31.35 8.50 -12.49
N GLN A 285 -31.08 9.00 -13.70
CA GLN A 285 -32.06 9.67 -14.54
C GLN A 285 -31.85 9.31 -16.02
N VAL A 286 -32.86 9.61 -16.85
CA VAL A 286 -32.89 9.20 -18.27
C VAL A 286 -31.77 9.83 -19.09
N ASP A 287 -31.33 11.05 -18.77
CA ASP A 287 -30.23 11.75 -19.47
C ASP A 287 -29.37 12.58 -18.49
N GLY A 288 -28.05 12.41 -18.58
CA GLY A 288 -27.05 13.22 -17.86
C GLY A 288 -26.99 13.02 -16.33
N PRO A 289 -26.10 13.75 -15.64
CA PRO A 289 -25.95 13.64 -14.19
C PRO A 289 -26.97 14.47 -13.40
N PHE A 290 -27.40 13.94 -12.25
CA PHE A 290 -28.42 14.57 -11.42
C PHE A 290 -27.88 15.78 -10.64
N PRO A 291 -28.29 17.02 -10.96
CA PRO A 291 -27.67 18.22 -10.41
C PRO A 291 -28.15 18.51 -8.99
N LEU A 292 -27.27 19.12 -8.19
CA LEU A 292 -27.52 19.43 -6.77
C LEU A 292 -28.79 20.28 -6.54
N LYS A 293 -29.14 21.20 -7.45
CA LYS A 293 -30.39 21.98 -7.35
C LYS A 293 -31.65 21.14 -7.48
N GLN A 294 -31.66 20.13 -8.36
CA GLN A 294 -32.79 19.21 -8.47
C GLN A 294 -32.84 18.26 -7.28
N ALA A 295 -31.68 17.81 -6.79
CA ALA A 295 -31.59 17.02 -5.56
C ALA A 295 -32.16 17.76 -4.35
N ALA A 296 -31.82 19.05 -4.20
CA ALA A 296 -32.37 19.89 -3.14
C ALA A 296 -33.90 19.99 -3.22
N GLN A 297 -34.47 20.13 -4.42
CA GLN A 297 -35.93 20.15 -4.62
C GLN A 297 -36.59 18.82 -4.23
N LEU A 298 -36.00 17.69 -4.62
CA LEU A 298 -36.51 16.38 -4.21
C LEU A 298 -36.47 16.18 -2.69
N VAL A 299 -35.37 16.53 -2.05
CA VAL A 299 -35.24 16.43 -0.59
C VAL A 299 -36.22 17.37 0.11
N THR A 300 -36.48 18.54 -0.46
CA THR A 300 -37.50 19.46 0.08
C THR A 300 -38.90 18.87 -0.01
N LEU A 301 -39.22 18.17 -1.11
CA LEU A 301 -40.52 17.55 -1.33
C LEU A 301 -40.76 16.33 -0.44
N TYR A 302 -39.76 15.45 -0.31
CA TYR A 302 -39.88 14.17 0.42
C TYR A 302 -39.28 14.20 1.83
N GLY A 303 -38.70 15.33 2.24
CA GLY A 303 -38.09 15.55 3.56
C GLY A 303 -36.66 15.02 3.72
N SER A 304 -36.26 13.97 2.99
CA SER A 304 -34.92 13.35 3.06
C SER A 304 -34.57 12.61 1.75
N ALA A 305 -33.29 12.31 1.55
CA ALA A 305 -32.82 11.52 0.42
C ALA A 305 -33.40 10.09 0.43
N TYR A 306 -33.41 9.44 1.60
CA TYR A 306 -33.94 8.08 1.75
C TYR A 306 -35.41 7.99 1.30
N HIS A 307 -36.26 8.88 1.82
CA HIS A 307 -37.68 8.89 1.46
C HIS A 307 -37.88 9.15 -0.04
N ALA A 308 -37.13 10.08 -0.64
CA ALA A 308 -37.21 10.37 -2.07
C ALA A 308 -36.94 9.12 -2.93
N VAL A 309 -35.82 8.43 -2.68
CA VAL A 309 -35.46 7.23 -3.44
C VAL A 309 -36.40 6.08 -3.13
N HIS A 310 -36.85 5.93 -1.88
CA HIS A 310 -37.75 4.83 -1.50
C HIS A 310 -39.12 4.96 -2.18
N HIS A 311 -39.63 6.19 -2.31
CA HIS A 311 -40.81 6.45 -3.13
C HIS A 311 -40.57 6.14 -4.61
N LEU A 312 -39.38 6.47 -5.14
CA LEU A 312 -39.02 6.16 -6.53
C LEU A 312 -38.92 4.64 -6.77
N THR A 313 -38.28 3.88 -5.87
CA THR A 313 -38.17 2.41 -5.94
C THR A 313 -39.53 1.73 -5.90
N LYS A 314 -40.46 2.27 -5.12
CA LYS A 314 -41.85 1.79 -5.07
C LYS A 314 -42.63 2.10 -6.35
N ALA A 315 -42.37 3.25 -6.97
CA ALA A 315 -43.03 3.65 -8.22
C ALA A 315 -42.47 2.89 -9.44
N VAL A 316 -41.15 2.65 -9.46
CA VAL A 316 -40.41 2.01 -10.55
C VAL A 316 -39.50 0.94 -9.96
N HIS A 317 -39.96 -0.31 -9.97
CA HIS A 317 -39.16 -1.43 -9.48
C HIS A 317 -38.12 -1.83 -10.53
N THR A 318 -36.85 -1.54 -10.26
CA THR A 318 -35.71 -1.97 -11.07
C THR A 318 -34.57 -2.43 -10.16
N PRO A 319 -33.85 -3.50 -10.51
CA PRO A 319 -32.78 -4.05 -9.66
C PRO A 319 -31.65 -3.04 -9.41
N PHE A 320 -31.37 -2.19 -10.40
CA PHE A 320 -30.39 -1.12 -10.27
C PHE A 320 -30.75 -0.09 -9.20
N LEU A 321 -32.04 0.25 -9.07
CA LEU A 321 -32.49 1.21 -8.07
C LEU A 321 -32.51 0.62 -6.66
N ASP A 322 -32.69 -0.69 -6.53
CA ASP A 322 -32.51 -1.43 -5.27
C ASP A 322 -31.03 -1.41 -4.84
N ASP A 323 -30.10 -1.62 -5.77
CA ASP A 323 -28.66 -1.51 -5.51
C ASP A 323 -28.26 -0.07 -5.14
N TYR A 324 -28.79 0.94 -5.85
CA TYR A 324 -28.57 2.35 -5.51
C TYR A 324 -29.10 2.71 -4.12
N MET A 325 -30.29 2.22 -3.78
CA MET A 325 -30.86 2.38 -2.44
C MET A 325 -29.95 1.81 -1.36
N HIS A 326 -29.34 0.65 -1.61
CA HIS A 326 -28.39 0.04 -0.68
C HIS A 326 -27.14 0.92 -0.50
N GLN A 327 -26.56 1.44 -1.58
CA GLN A 327 -25.42 2.36 -1.53
C GLN A 327 -25.77 3.68 -0.81
N LEU A 328 -26.96 4.23 -1.06
CA LEU A 328 -27.42 5.44 -0.38
C LEU A 328 -27.56 5.23 1.12
N LYS A 329 -28.15 4.12 1.56
CA LYS A 329 -28.23 3.75 2.99
C LYS A 329 -26.85 3.69 3.63
N GLN A 330 -25.89 3.06 2.96
CA GLN A 330 -24.51 2.97 3.42
C GLN A 330 -23.88 4.35 3.61
N ALA A 331 -24.02 5.24 2.63
CA ALA A 331 -23.47 6.58 2.71
C ALA A 331 -24.12 7.45 3.79
N ILE A 332 -25.44 7.34 3.97
CA ILE A 332 -26.14 7.96 5.10
C ILE A 332 -25.57 7.43 6.42
N CYS A 333 -25.39 6.11 6.55
CA CYS A 333 -24.83 5.53 7.77
C CYS A 333 -23.41 6.02 8.08
N ILE A 334 -22.54 6.11 7.07
CA ILE A 334 -21.17 6.62 7.21
C ILE A 334 -21.16 8.09 7.65
N THR A 335 -22.01 8.92 7.05
CA THR A 335 -22.02 10.37 7.30
C THR A 335 -22.71 10.73 8.61
N TRP A 336 -23.79 10.04 8.98
CA TRP A 336 -24.57 10.32 10.18
C TRP A 336 -24.05 9.63 11.43
N TYR A 337 -23.43 8.45 11.29
CA TYR A 337 -22.93 7.64 12.39
C TYR A 337 -21.44 7.35 12.27
N TYR A 338 -20.68 8.33 11.82
CA TYR A 338 -19.24 8.19 11.64
C TYR A 338 -18.55 7.74 12.93
N VAL A 339 -17.55 6.86 12.78
CA VAL A 339 -16.78 6.34 13.90
C VAL A 339 -15.48 7.13 14.02
N CYS A 340 -15.25 7.66 15.21
CA CYS A 340 -14.02 8.38 15.56
C CYS A 340 -13.51 7.90 16.92
N MET A 341 -12.24 8.18 17.19
CA MET A 341 -11.62 7.95 18.50
C MET A 341 -11.72 9.22 19.33
N ASP A 342 -12.26 9.09 20.55
CA ASP A 342 -12.36 10.19 21.50
C ASP A 342 -11.06 10.47 22.26
N SER A 343 -11.06 11.52 23.08
CA SER A 343 -9.92 11.90 23.92
C SER A 343 -9.50 10.85 24.96
N ASN A 344 -10.37 9.89 25.27
CA ASN A 344 -10.10 8.79 26.19
C ASN A 344 -9.62 7.53 25.44
N GLY A 345 -9.45 7.59 24.12
CA GLY A 345 -9.08 6.44 23.29
C GLY A 345 -10.24 5.48 23.01
N VAL A 346 -11.48 5.88 23.29
CA VAL A 346 -12.67 5.07 23.02
C VAL A 346 -13.17 5.34 21.61
N THR A 347 -13.20 4.30 20.80
CA THR A 347 -13.76 4.33 19.45
C THR A 347 -15.27 4.04 19.49
N THR A 348 -16.09 5.04 19.16
CA THR A 348 -17.56 4.91 19.12
C THR A 348 -18.17 5.67 17.94
N PRO A 349 -19.31 5.21 17.41
CA PRO A 349 -20.13 6.00 16.49
C PRO A 349 -20.56 7.30 17.17
N ARG A 350 -20.54 8.40 16.41
CA ARG A 350 -21.07 9.70 16.88
C ARG A 350 -22.29 10.10 16.05
N PRO A 351 -23.51 9.82 16.54
CA PRO A 351 -24.73 10.21 15.86
C PRO A 351 -24.91 11.72 15.90
N VAL A 352 -25.43 12.29 14.81
CA VAL A 352 -25.88 13.70 14.78
C VAL A 352 -27.05 13.94 15.75
N ASP A 353 -27.95 12.95 15.89
CA ASP A 353 -29.19 13.04 16.68
C ASP A 353 -29.18 12.19 17.98
N GLY A 354 -28.00 11.76 18.44
CA GLY A 354 -27.84 11.09 19.75
C GLY A 354 -28.24 9.60 19.82
N VAL A 355 -28.97 9.06 18.85
CA VAL A 355 -29.40 7.64 18.81
C VAL A 355 -28.57 6.87 17.79
N VAL A 356 -27.99 5.74 18.18
CA VAL A 356 -27.26 4.83 17.27
C VAL A 356 -28.12 3.60 16.99
N PRO A 357 -28.38 3.24 15.72
CA PRO A 357 -29.07 2.00 15.37
C PRO A 357 -28.34 0.74 15.86
N HIS A 358 -29.08 -0.30 16.24
CA HIS A 358 -28.51 -1.55 16.77
C HIS A 358 -27.77 -2.38 15.69
N ASP A 359 -28.21 -2.24 14.44
CA ASP A 359 -27.75 -2.89 13.22
C ASP A 359 -26.64 -2.12 12.49
N ILE A 360 -26.12 -1.02 13.06
CA ILE A 360 -25.06 -0.21 12.45
C ILE A 360 -23.80 -1.00 12.03
N HIS A 361 -23.55 -2.13 12.70
CA HIS A 361 -22.43 -3.01 12.44
C HIS A 361 -22.52 -3.70 11.07
N GLU A 362 -23.70 -3.78 10.44
CA GLU A 362 -23.86 -4.27 9.06
C GLU A 362 -23.20 -3.35 8.03
N TYR A 363 -23.14 -2.04 8.32
CA TYR A 363 -22.64 -1.02 7.40
C TYR A 363 -21.22 -0.55 7.72
N ILE A 364 -20.90 -0.37 9.00
CA ILE A 364 -19.58 0.13 9.43
C ILE A 364 -18.63 -1.02 9.78
N GLY A 365 -19.19 -2.17 10.16
CA GLY A 365 -18.46 -3.33 10.62
C GLY A 365 -18.45 -3.48 12.13
N THR A 366 -17.96 -4.65 12.55
CA THR A 366 -17.93 -5.05 13.94
C THR A 366 -16.81 -4.35 14.70
N ARG A 367 -17.13 -3.82 15.88
CA ARG A 367 -16.21 -3.05 16.72
C ARG A 367 -15.09 -3.92 17.31
N PHE A 368 -13.84 -3.51 17.05
CA PHE A 368 -12.66 -4.13 17.66
C PHE A 368 -12.40 -3.64 19.10
N PRO A 369 -11.55 -4.34 19.88
CA PRO A 369 -11.09 -3.83 21.16
C PRO A 369 -10.42 -2.45 21.05
N ALA A 370 -10.63 -1.59 22.05
CA ALA A 370 -10.06 -0.22 22.07
C ALA A 370 -8.53 -0.21 21.93
N GLU A 371 -7.87 -1.20 22.54
CA GLU A 371 -6.42 -1.39 22.46
C GLU A 371 -5.92 -1.52 21.01
N LEU A 372 -6.65 -2.22 20.13
CA LEU A 372 -6.26 -2.39 18.73
C LEU A 372 -6.35 -1.05 17.98
N TYR A 373 -7.41 -0.28 18.21
CA TYR A 373 -7.54 1.05 17.61
C TYR A 373 -6.44 2.01 18.06
N TYR A 374 -6.00 1.93 19.32
CA TYR A 374 -4.88 2.73 19.81
C TYR A 374 -3.59 2.43 19.03
N TYR A 375 -3.25 1.16 18.84
CA TYR A 375 -2.06 0.77 18.08
C TYR A 375 -2.14 1.17 16.59
N VAL A 376 -3.33 1.08 15.98
CA VAL A 376 -3.58 1.62 14.64
C VAL A 376 -3.34 3.13 14.62
N SER A 377 -3.86 3.87 15.60
CA SER A 377 -3.73 5.33 15.66
C SER A 377 -2.29 5.83 15.72
N GLN A 378 -1.40 5.00 16.28
CA GLN A 378 0.04 5.25 16.39
C GLN A 378 0.83 4.69 15.19
N SER A 379 0.16 4.11 14.19
CA SER A 379 0.78 3.46 13.02
C SER A 379 1.76 2.34 13.39
N LEU A 380 1.46 1.58 14.46
CA LEU A 380 2.27 0.43 14.89
C LEU A 380 1.86 -0.87 14.22
N ILE A 381 0.57 -0.99 13.91
CA ILE A 381 -0.01 -2.16 13.28
C ILE A 381 -0.60 -1.72 11.94
N PRO A 382 -0.22 -2.38 10.84
CA PRO A 382 -0.83 -2.15 9.54
C PRO A 382 -2.33 -2.47 9.50
N CYS A 383 -3.06 -1.85 8.57
CA CYS A 383 -4.52 -1.89 8.56
C CYS A 383 -5.11 -2.98 7.65
N LYS A 384 -4.33 -3.61 6.76
CA LYS A 384 -4.88 -4.51 5.74
C LYS A 384 -5.47 -5.78 6.35
N ILE A 385 -4.75 -6.45 7.24
CA ILE A 385 -5.25 -7.68 7.90
C ILE A 385 -6.48 -7.37 8.78
N ILE A 386 -6.45 -6.27 9.51
CA ILE A 386 -7.59 -5.84 10.36
C ILE A 386 -8.79 -5.46 9.49
N GLY A 387 -8.55 -4.76 8.39
CA GLY A 387 -9.54 -4.38 7.39
C GLY A 387 -10.20 -5.62 6.79
N ALA A 388 -9.43 -6.60 6.35
CA ALA A 388 -9.97 -7.85 5.80
C ALA A 388 -10.81 -8.61 6.84
N LEU A 389 -10.42 -8.61 8.11
CA LEU A 389 -11.23 -9.17 9.19
C LEU A 389 -12.51 -8.36 9.44
N ALA A 390 -12.49 -7.04 9.24
CA ALA A 390 -13.63 -6.15 9.42
C ALA A 390 -14.64 -6.27 8.28
N THR A 391 -14.15 -6.39 7.05
CA THR A 391 -14.95 -6.45 5.82
C THR A 391 -15.33 -7.87 5.41
N GLY A 392 -14.57 -8.88 5.86
CA GLY A 392 -14.69 -10.26 5.43
C GLY A 392 -14.00 -10.55 4.09
N CYS A 393 -13.25 -9.60 3.52
CA CYS A 393 -12.64 -9.75 2.20
C CYS A 393 -11.23 -9.16 2.13
N PHE A 394 -10.27 -9.89 1.53
CA PHE A 394 -9.03 -9.31 1.03
C PHE A 394 -9.23 -8.80 -0.38
N ASN A 395 -8.67 -7.62 -0.65
CA ASN A 395 -8.61 -7.02 -1.98
C ASN A 395 -7.15 -6.67 -2.26
N ASP A 396 -6.35 -7.68 -2.63
CA ASP A 396 -4.94 -7.49 -2.95
C ASP A 396 -4.76 -7.20 -4.43
N PRO A 397 -3.93 -6.22 -4.78
CA PRO A 397 -3.63 -5.92 -6.16
C PRO A 397 -3.22 -7.18 -6.98
N ALA A 398 -2.40 -8.07 -6.41
CA ALA A 398 -1.93 -9.28 -7.11
C ALA A 398 -3.02 -10.34 -7.32
N SER A 399 -4.01 -10.44 -6.43
CA SER A 399 -5.15 -11.37 -6.59
C SER A 399 -6.15 -10.90 -7.66
N VAL A 400 -6.14 -9.61 -7.98
CA VAL A 400 -6.97 -8.99 -9.03
C VAL A 400 -6.42 -9.23 -10.44
N LEU A 401 -5.16 -9.68 -10.57
CA LEU A 401 -4.55 -9.89 -11.87
C LEU A 401 -4.90 -11.26 -12.50
N GLU A 402 -5.62 -12.16 -11.83
CA GLU A 402 -5.88 -13.54 -12.29
C GLU A 402 -6.82 -13.59 -13.51
N GLN A 403 -6.39 -13.16 -14.69
CA GLN A 403 -7.25 -13.31 -15.88
C GLN A 403 -7.28 -14.74 -16.38
N HIS A 404 -8.49 -15.17 -16.78
CA HIS A 404 -8.74 -16.31 -17.64
C HIS A 404 -7.87 -16.22 -18.90
N GLY A 405 -6.73 -16.90 -18.89
CA GLY A 405 -5.88 -17.18 -20.06
C GLY A 405 -6.54 -18.13 -21.07
N GLY A 406 -7.86 -17.99 -21.27
CA GLY A 406 -8.66 -18.85 -22.13
C GLY A 406 -8.55 -18.48 -23.60
N ASN A 407 -8.88 -17.23 -23.98
CA ASN A 407 -9.23 -16.98 -25.38
C ASN A 407 -8.66 -15.70 -26.03
N ASN A 408 -8.19 -14.68 -25.30
CA ASN A 408 -7.95 -13.36 -25.91
C ASN A 408 -6.47 -12.92 -26.04
N TRP A 409 -5.48 -13.64 -25.50
CA TRP A 409 -4.06 -13.29 -25.74
C TRP A 409 -3.58 -13.63 -27.16
N ALA A 410 -4.34 -14.44 -27.91
CA ALA A 410 -3.98 -14.90 -29.25
C ALA A 410 -3.89 -13.79 -30.32
N ASN A 411 -4.32 -12.56 -30.02
CA ASN A 411 -4.43 -11.47 -31.02
C ASN A 411 -3.47 -10.28 -30.79
N SER A 412 -2.48 -10.37 -29.89
CA SER A 412 -1.47 -9.31 -29.78
C SER A 412 -0.50 -9.31 -30.99
N PRO A 413 -0.18 -8.16 -31.62
CA PRO A 413 0.71 -8.09 -32.79
C PRO A 413 2.19 -8.36 -32.47
N ALA A 414 2.55 -8.51 -31.20
CA ALA A 414 3.90 -8.79 -30.74
C ALA A 414 3.98 -10.21 -30.18
N GLY A 415 4.47 -11.14 -31.00
CA GLY A 415 4.92 -12.47 -30.56
C GLY A 415 3.82 -13.40 -30.05
N SER A 416 3.42 -14.35 -30.88
CA SER A 416 2.60 -15.50 -30.51
C SER A 416 3.25 -16.28 -29.34
N LEU A 417 2.84 -15.97 -28.11
CA LEU A 417 3.03 -16.89 -26.98
C LEU A 417 2.14 -18.09 -27.25
N SER A 418 2.72 -19.29 -27.18
CA SER A 418 1.96 -20.52 -27.34
C SER A 418 0.81 -20.54 -26.32
N ARG A 419 -0.33 -21.16 -26.68
CA ARG A 419 -1.44 -21.39 -25.75
C ARG A 419 -0.97 -22.04 -24.43
N ASN A 420 0.13 -22.80 -24.50
CA ASN A 420 0.77 -23.42 -23.34
C ASN A 420 1.53 -22.43 -22.45
N ASP A 421 2.16 -21.41 -23.01
CA ASP A 421 2.94 -20.41 -22.24
C ASP A 421 2.00 -19.48 -21.46
N SER A 422 0.87 -19.11 -22.06
CA SER A 422 -0.18 -18.34 -21.37
C SER A 422 -0.83 -19.13 -20.23
N ALA A 423 -1.06 -20.43 -20.44
CA ALA A 423 -1.58 -21.32 -19.39
C ALA A 423 -0.55 -21.50 -18.25
N ALA A 424 0.73 -21.64 -18.57
CA ALA A 424 1.80 -21.72 -17.58
C ALA A 424 1.90 -20.43 -16.74
N ALA A 425 1.82 -19.26 -17.37
CA ALA A 425 1.83 -17.97 -16.67
C ALA A 425 0.63 -17.83 -15.70
N ALA A 426 -0.57 -18.25 -16.12
CA ALA A 426 -1.75 -18.23 -15.25
C ALA A 426 -1.61 -19.18 -14.05
N VAL A 427 -1.02 -20.37 -14.25
CA VAL A 427 -0.73 -21.31 -13.15
C VAL A 427 0.31 -20.74 -12.18
N ASP A 428 1.34 -20.09 -12.70
CA ASP A 428 2.40 -19.47 -11.89
C ASP A 428 1.85 -18.34 -11.04
N GLN A 429 1.01 -17.51 -11.65
CA GLN A 429 0.31 -16.45 -10.95
C GLN A 429 -0.64 -16.99 -9.88
N ARG A 430 -1.37 -18.08 -10.17
CA ARG A 430 -2.24 -18.71 -9.19
C ARG A 430 -1.45 -19.18 -7.96
N ARG A 431 -0.31 -19.85 -8.19
CA ARG A 431 0.59 -20.28 -7.10
C ARG A 431 1.07 -19.10 -6.27
N PHE A 432 1.40 -17.98 -6.93
CA PHE A 432 1.81 -16.78 -6.22
C PHE A 432 0.70 -16.23 -5.31
N VAL A 433 -0.56 -16.28 -5.75
CA VAL A 433 -1.71 -15.91 -4.90
C VAL A 433 -1.85 -16.89 -3.74
N ASP A 434 -1.75 -18.21 -3.98
CA ASP A 434 -1.79 -19.22 -2.93
C ASP A 434 -0.67 -18.98 -1.86
N ASP A 435 0.53 -18.57 -2.29
CA ASP A 435 1.64 -18.22 -1.40
C ASP A 435 1.34 -16.97 -0.54
N ILE A 436 0.65 -15.97 -1.09
CA ILE A 436 0.18 -14.80 -0.35
C ILE A 436 -0.93 -15.18 0.65
N GLU A 437 -1.86 -16.05 0.26
CA GLU A 437 -2.94 -16.54 1.12
C GLU A 437 -2.39 -17.27 2.36
N GLU A 438 -1.23 -17.94 2.24
CA GLU A 438 -0.52 -18.52 3.39
C GLU A 438 -0.10 -17.43 4.40
N ILE A 439 0.46 -16.31 3.92
CA ILE A 439 0.88 -15.18 4.76
C ILE A 439 -0.34 -14.56 5.45
N TRP A 440 -1.45 -14.39 4.73
CA TRP A 440 -2.70 -13.89 5.32
C TRP A 440 -3.28 -14.83 6.37
N SER A 441 -3.22 -16.14 6.12
CA SER A 441 -3.67 -17.16 7.07
C SER A 441 -2.85 -17.09 8.36
N GLN A 442 -1.53 -16.99 8.25
CA GLN A 442 -0.61 -16.82 9.38
C GLN A 442 -0.90 -15.54 10.16
N ALA A 443 -1.04 -14.41 9.46
CA ALA A 443 -1.34 -13.12 10.08
C ALA A 443 -2.70 -13.12 10.79
N LEU A 444 -3.77 -13.58 10.12
CA LEU A 444 -5.10 -13.67 10.71
C LEU A 444 -5.13 -14.58 11.94
N ASN A 445 -4.40 -15.70 11.94
CA ASN A 445 -4.33 -16.57 13.11
C ASN A 445 -3.72 -15.85 14.33
N LEU A 446 -2.59 -15.16 14.12
CA LEU A 446 -1.90 -14.41 15.17
C LEU A 446 -2.73 -13.24 15.70
N LEU A 447 -3.49 -12.58 14.81
CA LEU A 447 -4.36 -11.46 15.16
C LEU A 447 -5.61 -11.92 15.90
N THR A 448 -6.27 -12.99 15.45
CA THR A 448 -7.57 -13.42 15.97
C THR A 448 -7.48 -14.27 17.24
N GLN A 449 -6.36 -14.97 17.46
CA GLN A 449 -6.12 -15.78 18.66
C GLN A 449 -6.38 -15.05 19.99
N PRO A 450 -5.91 -13.79 20.21
CA PRO A 450 -6.21 -13.06 21.43
C PRO A 450 -7.60 -12.37 21.44
N LEU A 451 -8.32 -12.38 20.32
CA LEU A 451 -9.63 -11.73 20.18
C LEU A 451 -10.78 -12.66 20.56
N HIS A 452 -11.99 -12.09 20.66
CA HIS A 452 -13.21 -12.85 20.93
C HIS A 452 -13.44 -13.95 19.89
N ARG A 453 -14.03 -15.09 20.31
CA ARG A 453 -14.31 -16.26 19.45
C ARG A 453 -15.07 -15.90 18.15
N PHE A 454 -15.86 -14.84 18.20
CA PHE A 454 -16.51 -14.25 17.01
C PHE A 454 -15.52 -13.99 15.88
N TYR A 455 -14.38 -13.36 16.17
CA TYR A 455 -13.36 -13.03 15.16
C TYR A 455 -12.56 -14.25 14.70
N GLN A 456 -12.40 -15.26 15.56
CA GLN A 456 -11.71 -16.51 15.22
C GLN A 456 -12.54 -17.41 14.29
N ALA A 457 -13.87 -17.31 14.37
CA ALA A 457 -14.80 -18.09 13.56
C ALA A 457 -15.32 -17.32 12.33
N ARG A 458 -14.92 -16.05 12.16
CA ARG A 458 -15.41 -15.21 11.07
C ARG A 458 -14.73 -15.62 9.76
N ASP A 459 -15.53 -15.86 8.73
CA ASP A 459 -14.98 -16.17 7.41
C ASP A 459 -14.42 -14.92 6.74
N VAL A 460 -13.22 -15.07 6.17
CA VAL A 460 -12.54 -14.07 5.35
C VAL A 460 -12.22 -14.72 4.01
N VAL A 461 -12.55 -14.02 2.92
CA VAL A 461 -12.32 -14.52 1.57
C VAL A 461 -11.30 -13.68 0.80
N SER A 462 -10.48 -14.34 -0.01
CA SER A 462 -9.61 -13.72 -1.01
C SER A 462 -10.42 -13.43 -2.26
N LEU A 463 -10.56 -12.16 -2.64
CA LEU A 463 -11.26 -11.78 -3.87
C LEU A 463 -10.34 -11.94 -5.08
N HIS A 464 -10.75 -12.79 -6.02
CA HIS A 464 -10.10 -12.96 -7.32
C HIS A 464 -10.86 -12.15 -8.38
N ASN A 465 -10.19 -11.22 -9.05
CA ASN A 465 -10.79 -10.28 -10.03
C ASN A 465 -12.00 -9.48 -9.52
N GLY A 466 -12.12 -9.27 -8.19
CA GLY A 466 -13.31 -8.64 -7.61
C GLY A 466 -14.60 -9.46 -7.73
N ASN A 467 -14.53 -10.73 -8.14
CA ASN A 467 -15.67 -11.63 -8.20
C ASN A 467 -15.74 -12.51 -6.94
N GLN A 468 -16.84 -12.41 -6.19
CA GLN A 468 -17.07 -13.24 -5.00
C GLN A 468 -17.29 -14.73 -5.34
N GLN A 469 -17.74 -15.07 -6.56
CA GLN A 469 -17.97 -16.47 -6.96
C GLN A 469 -16.67 -17.26 -7.17
N ALA A 470 -15.56 -16.56 -7.44
CA ALA A 470 -14.21 -17.14 -7.54
C ALA A 470 -13.41 -16.98 -6.24
N SER A 471 -14.03 -16.55 -5.15
CA SER A 471 -13.33 -16.26 -3.91
C SER A 471 -12.97 -17.52 -3.13
N LEU A 472 -11.74 -17.57 -2.61
CA LEU A 472 -11.30 -18.65 -1.73
C LEU A 472 -11.37 -18.22 -0.27
N LYS A 473 -11.79 -19.13 0.59
CA LYS A 473 -11.76 -18.91 2.04
C LYS A 473 -10.32 -18.98 2.54
N VAL A 474 -9.87 -17.92 3.21
CA VAL A 474 -8.56 -17.85 3.87
C VAL A 474 -8.63 -18.60 5.20
N MET A 475 -7.95 -19.73 5.27
CA MET A 475 -8.01 -20.67 6.40
C MET A 475 -7.08 -20.24 7.53
N HIS A 476 -7.62 -19.50 8.50
CA HIS A 476 -6.88 -19.01 9.68
C HIS A 476 -7.21 -19.67 11.05
N PRO A 477 -8.12 -20.65 11.19
CA PRO A 477 -8.17 -21.48 12.39
C PRO A 477 -7.03 -22.52 12.37
N TYR A 478 -5.96 -22.27 13.15
CA TYR A 478 -4.89 -23.24 13.41
C TYR A 478 -5.11 -23.88 14.78
N ASP A 479 -4.89 -25.19 14.87
CA ASP A 479 -4.91 -25.94 16.13
C ASP A 479 -3.65 -26.83 16.23
N PRO A 480 -2.70 -26.54 17.15
CA PRO A 480 -2.68 -25.39 18.05
C PRO A 480 -2.44 -24.05 17.31
N PRO A 481 -2.78 -22.89 17.91
CA PRO A 481 -2.49 -21.58 17.31
C PRO A 481 -0.98 -21.34 17.13
N LEU A 482 -0.59 -20.60 16.08
CA LEU A 482 0.82 -20.27 15.78
C LEU A 482 1.53 -19.51 16.90
N TYR A 483 0.77 -18.77 17.71
CA TYR A 483 1.29 -18.11 18.91
C TYR A 483 1.89 -19.12 19.91
N HIS A 484 1.38 -20.35 19.98
CA HIS A 484 1.86 -21.37 20.90
C HIS A 484 3.33 -21.74 20.65
N ASP A 485 3.73 -21.75 19.38
CA ASP A 485 5.09 -22.15 18.97
C ASP A 485 6.09 -20.99 19.07
N THR A 486 5.59 -19.75 19.02
CA THR A 486 6.41 -18.53 19.02
C THR A 486 6.49 -17.84 20.39
N ARG A 487 5.67 -18.25 21.37
CA ARG A 487 5.64 -17.65 22.73
C ARG A 487 6.92 -17.82 23.53
N SER A 488 7.82 -18.73 23.13
CA SER A 488 9.12 -18.97 23.77
C SER A 488 10.06 -17.77 23.65
N TRP A 489 9.91 -16.94 22.60
CA TRP A 489 10.70 -15.73 22.42
C TRP A 489 10.28 -14.64 23.41
N MET A 490 11.07 -14.51 24.49
CA MET A 490 10.94 -13.51 25.55
C MET A 490 12.32 -13.01 26.03
N LEU A 491 13.23 -12.77 25.08
CA LEU A 491 14.59 -12.28 25.35
C LEU A 491 14.55 -10.91 26.03
N GLN A 492 15.32 -10.77 27.11
CA GLN A 492 15.47 -9.53 27.88
C GLN A 492 16.74 -8.79 27.45
N GLU A 493 16.84 -7.51 27.80
CA GLU A 493 17.95 -6.62 27.42
C GLU A 493 19.36 -7.20 27.63
N SER A 494 19.58 -7.95 28.72
CA SER A 494 20.88 -8.57 29.01
C SER A 494 21.31 -9.64 28.00
N ALA A 495 20.34 -10.29 27.33
CA ALA A 495 20.56 -11.35 26.37
C ALA A 495 20.40 -10.86 24.92
N LEU A 496 20.19 -9.56 24.69
CA LEU A 496 20.05 -9.03 23.33
C LEU A 496 21.42 -8.94 22.63
N PRO A 497 21.45 -9.10 21.30
CA PRO A 497 22.65 -8.80 20.51
C PRO A 497 23.04 -7.34 20.71
N SER A 498 24.27 -7.06 21.18
CA SER A 498 24.73 -5.70 21.48
C SER A 498 24.65 -4.75 20.28
N ALA A 499 24.85 -5.27 19.07
CA ALA A 499 24.72 -4.51 17.83
C ALA A 499 23.28 -4.00 17.60
N ALA A 500 22.24 -4.75 18.01
CA ALA A 500 20.85 -4.38 17.78
C ALA A 500 20.49 -3.05 18.49
N ASN A 501 20.99 -2.84 19.71
CA ASN A 501 20.74 -1.62 20.47
C ASN A 501 21.24 -0.37 19.73
N SER A 502 22.43 -0.46 19.11
CA SER A 502 23.03 0.66 18.38
C SER A 502 22.21 1.14 17.18
N PHE A 503 21.49 0.24 16.49
CA PHE A 503 20.62 0.59 15.38
C PHE A 503 19.31 1.24 15.86
N VAL A 504 18.74 0.72 16.94
CA VAL A 504 17.51 1.26 17.52
C VAL A 504 17.74 2.67 18.09
N GLU A 505 18.89 2.92 18.72
CA GLU A 505 19.28 4.27 19.16
C GLU A 505 19.40 5.27 17.99
N GLN A 506 19.77 4.79 16.80
CA GLN A 506 19.81 5.58 15.57
C GLN A 506 18.46 5.69 14.85
N ASN A 507 17.39 5.11 15.40
CA ASN A 507 16.06 4.97 14.76
C ASN A 507 16.12 4.32 13.37
N LYS A 508 16.98 3.30 13.21
CA LYS A 508 17.13 2.53 11.97
C LYS A 508 16.64 1.09 12.15
N PRO A 509 16.12 0.46 11.08
CA PRO A 509 15.76 -0.95 11.13
C PRO A 509 16.98 -1.80 11.47
N ILE A 510 16.76 -2.87 12.23
CA ILE A 510 17.83 -3.78 12.64
C ILE A 510 18.16 -4.69 11.44
N PRO A 511 19.41 -4.74 10.97
CA PRO A 511 19.79 -5.64 9.89
C PRO A 511 19.52 -7.11 10.25
N PHE A 512 18.96 -7.88 9.32
CA PHE A 512 18.58 -9.28 9.56
C PHE A 512 19.77 -10.19 9.89
N SER A 513 20.95 -9.87 9.37
CA SER A 513 22.22 -10.52 9.74
C SER A 513 22.48 -10.50 11.25
N VAL A 514 22.24 -9.36 11.91
CA VAL A 514 22.45 -9.16 13.36
C VAL A 514 21.52 -10.04 14.19
N ILE A 515 20.33 -10.36 13.67
CA ILE A 515 19.34 -11.20 14.35
C ILE A 515 19.66 -12.69 14.20
N LEU A 516 20.07 -13.12 13.00
CA LEU A 516 20.30 -14.52 12.69
C LEU A 516 21.69 -15.03 13.14
N GLU A 517 22.71 -14.18 13.16
CA GLU A 517 24.08 -14.55 13.54
C GLU A 517 24.22 -15.15 14.96
N PRO A 518 23.57 -14.59 16.01
CA PRO A 518 23.61 -15.16 17.36
C PRO A 518 23.14 -16.62 17.45
N LEU A 519 22.28 -17.08 16.54
CA LEU A 519 21.74 -18.45 16.53
C LEU A 519 22.78 -19.51 16.16
N ASN A 520 23.95 -19.11 15.64
CA ASN A 520 25.08 -20.03 15.47
C ASN A 520 25.75 -20.41 16.80
N ASN A 521 25.53 -19.61 17.86
CA ASN A 521 26.10 -19.90 19.17
C ASN A 521 25.13 -20.74 20.00
N ALA A 522 25.54 -21.97 20.34
CA ALA A 522 24.75 -22.89 21.15
C ALA A 522 24.33 -22.30 22.51
N THR A 523 25.19 -21.47 23.14
CA THR A 523 24.85 -20.86 24.44
C THR A 523 23.69 -19.88 24.31
N PHE A 524 23.64 -19.10 23.23
CA PHE A 524 22.55 -18.18 22.97
C PHE A 524 21.24 -18.92 22.70
N VAL A 525 21.30 -20.02 21.96
CA VAL A 525 20.12 -20.87 21.68
C VAL A 525 19.54 -21.40 22.99
N GLU A 526 20.37 -21.91 23.90
CA GLU A 526 19.93 -22.37 25.22
C GLU A 526 19.30 -21.25 26.07
N GLU A 527 19.89 -20.05 26.08
CA GLU A 527 19.35 -18.89 26.78
C GLU A 527 18.03 -18.37 26.18
N SER A 528 17.87 -18.52 24.86
CA SER A 528 16.71 -18.04 24.12
C SER A 528 15.45 -18.88 24.33
N LEU A 529 15.61 -20.18 24.64
CA LEU A 529 14.52 -21.06 25.02
C LEU A 529 14.08 -20.69 26.43
N HIS A 530 13.11 -19.79 26.55
CA HIS A 530 12.58 -19.40 27.85
C HIS A 530 12.16 -20.65 28.64
N ASN A 531 12.76 -20.86 29.81
CA ASN A 531 12.53 -22.01 30.70
C ASN A 531 11.05 -22.12 31.12
N ASN A 532 10.24 -22.75 30.27
CA ASN A 532 9.00 -23.41 30.67
C ASN A 532 9.29 -24.89 30.99
N SER A 533 10.42 -25.19 31.63
CA SER A 533 10.65 -26.49 32.27
C SER A 533 9.85 -26.59 33.58
N GLY A 534 8.53 -26.47 33.46
CA GLY A 534 7.58 -27.07 34.39
C GLY A 534 7.33 -28.54 34.04
N SER A 535 8.37 -29.30 33.69
CA SER A 535 8.28 -30.76 33.58
C SER A 535 8.77 -31.36 34.89
N SER A 536 7.79 -31.81 35.67
CA SER A 536 7.85 -32.85 36.70
C SER A 536 9.24 -33.40 37.04
N ASN A 537 9.83 -32.87 38.10
CA ASN A 537 10.48 -33.71 39.09
C ASN A 537 9.84 -33.37 40.44
N HIS A 538 9.13 -34.36 40.99
CA HIS A 538 8.50 -34.25 42.30
C HIS A 538 9.52 -33.89 43.37
N SER A 539 9.05 -33.11 44.35
CA SER A 539 9.70 -32.70 45.61
C SER A 539 10.55 -31.41 45.57
N SER A 540 9.87 -30.26 45.54
CA SER A 540 10.22 -29.12 46.41
C SER A 540 9.03 -28.16 46.57
N PRO A 541 8.76 -27.64 47.77
CA PRO A 541 7.52 -26.93 48.08
C PRO A 541 7.54 -25.49 47.56
N ILE A 542 6.44 -25.11 46.89
CA ILE A 542 5.87 -23.76 46.78
C ILE A 542 6.92 -22.64 46.68
N SER A 543 7.61 -22.57 45.54
CA SER A 543 8.38 -21.37 45.17
C SER A 543 7.45 -20.35 44.50
N LYS A 544 7.50 -19.13 45.02
CA LYS A 544 6.74 -17.93 44.63
C LYS A 544 6.55 -17.84 43.11
N LYS A 545 5.31 -17.60 42.65
CA LYS A 545 4.99 -17.24 41.26
C LYS A 545 5.95 -16.15 40.79
N THR A 546 6.97 -16.51 40.01
CA THR A 546 7.82 -15.56 39.31
C THR A 546 6.91 -14.76 38.39
N ALA A 547 6.77 -13.46 38.66
CA ALA A 547 6.00 -12.57 37.81
C ALA A 547 6.50 -12.73 36.37
N LYS A 548 5.58 -12.99 35.44
CA LYS A 548 5.86 -13.07 34.00
C LYS A 548 6.64 -11.81 33.62
N LYS A 549 7.94 -11.92 33.33
CA LYS A 549 8.75 -10.76 32.94
C LYS A 549 8.27 -10.28 31.57
N VAL A 550 7.83 -9.03 31.53
CA VAL A 550 7.24 -8.39 30.37
C VAL A 550 8.33 -7.59 29.66
N LEU A 551 8.32 -7.55 28.33
CA LEU A 551 9.24 -6.76 27.50
C LEU A 551 8.94 -5.27 27.67
N ARG A 552 9.97 -4.44 27.87
CA ARG A 552 9.83 -3.02 28.19
C ARG A 552 10.48 -2.10 27.18
N THR A 553 11.67 -2.45 26.70
CA THR A 553 12.46 -1.55 25.85
C THR A 553 12.14 -1.75 24.37
N ALA A 554 12.34 -0.72 23.54
CA ALA A 554 12.12 -0.83 22.09
C ALA A 554 12.97 -1.93 21.42
N PRO A 555 14.28 -2.10 21.76
CA PRO A 555 15.07 -3.21 21.23
C PRO A 555 14.52 -4.59 21.61
N GLU A 556 14.06 -4.78 22.86
CA GLU A 556 13.45 -6.05 23.28
C GLU A 556 12.23 -6.40 22.43
N ILE A 557 11.35 -5.42 22.18
CA ILE A 557 10.13 -5.63 21.40
C ILE A 557 10.47 -6.01 19.95
N LEU A 558 11.35 -5.23 19.31
CA LEU A 558 11.73 -5.42 17.90
C LEU A 558 12.45 -6.75 17.66
N VAL A 559 13.43 -7.08 18.51
CA VAL A 559 14.22 -8.32 18.36
C VAL A 559 13.32 -9.55 18.57
N ASN A 560 12.47 -9.55 19.60
CA ASN A 560 11.54 -10.66 19.80
C ASN A 560 10.50 -10.76 18.68
N ALA A 561 10.01 -9.63 18.14
CA ALA A 561 9.12 -9.65 16.98
C ALA A 561 9.80 -10.24 15.74
N LEU A 562 11.05 -9.88 15.46
CA LEU A 562 11.85 -10.42 14.36
C LEU A 562 12.08 -11.93 14.51
N TYR A 563 12.44 -12.42 15.70
CA TYR A 563 12.62 -13.86 15.92
C TYR A 563 11.33 -14.65 15.69
N ARG A 564 10.20 -14.16 16.20
CA ARG A 564 8.88 -14.78 15.95
C ARG A 564 8.54 -14.77 14.46
N PHE A 565 8.79 -13.66 13.77
CA PHE A 565 8.60 -13.54 12.32
C PHE A 565 9.43 -14.57 11.54
N PHE A 566 10.74 -14.68 11.81
CA PHE A 566 11.61 -15.65 11.14
C PHE A 566 11.23 -17.10 11.44
N GLN A 567 10.74 -17.40 12.65
CA GLN A 567 10.23 -18.72 13.00
C GLN A 567 8.94 -19.05 12.24
N ILE A 568 7.98 -18.11 12.16
CA ILE A 568 6.72 -18.31 11.41
C ILE A 568 7.01 -18.56 9.93
N ARG A 569 7.99 -17.84 9.37
CA ARG A 569 8.48 -18.05 8.01
C ARG A 569 9.48 -19.21 7.91
N ASN A 570 9.60 -20.11 8.87
CA ASN A 570 10.42 -21.33 8.81
C ASN A 570 11.93 -21.12 8.48
N PHE A 571 12.50 -19.95 8.76
CA PHE A 571 13.96 -19.74 8.74
C PHE A 571 14.61 -20.14 10.06
N ILE A 572 13.82 -20.13 11.14
CA ILE A 572 14.20 -20.61 12.46
C ILE A 572 13.25 -21.75 12.85
N SER A 573 13.80 -22.82 13.40
CA SER A 573 13.03 -23.95 13.91
C SER A 573 12.41 -23.64 15.27
N THR A 574 11.48 -24.48 15.72
CA THR A 574 10.90 -24.40 17.07
C THR A 574 11.93 -24.56 18.19
N ASN A 575 13.08 -25.18 17.90
CA ASN A 575 14.20 -25.34 18.82
C ASN A 575 15.17 -24.15 18.78
N HIS A 576 14.77 -23.03 18.17
CA HIS A 576 15.57 -21.81 18.04
C HIS A 576 16.90 -22.03 17.28
N GLN A 577 16.91 -22.96 16.33
CA GLN A 577 18.05 -23.24 15.45
C GLN A 577 17.75 -22.82 14.01
N LEU A 578 18.77 -22.42 13.26
CA LEU A 578 18.65 -22.10 11.84
C LEU A 578 18.20 -23.34 11.05
N THR A 579 17.22 -23.16 10.15
CA THR A 579 16.73 -24.25 9.29
C THR A 579 17.61 -24.43 8.05
N SER A 580 17.27 -25.40 7.20
CA SER A 580 17.92 -25.60 5.90
C SER A 580 17.85 -24.39 4.97
N TRP A 581 16.91 -23.47 5.19
CA TRP A 581 16.83 -22.17 4.51
C TRP A 581 17.39 -21.01 5.36
N GLY A 582 17.39 -21.13 6.69
CA GLY A 582 17.91 -20.11 7.61
C GLY A 582 19.43 -19.92 7.53
N ALA A 583 20.21 -21.02 7.54
CA ALA A 583 21.66 -20.94 7.44
C ALA A 583 22.14 -20.36 6.09
N PRO A 584 21.59 -20.77 4.93
CA PRO A 584 21.86 -20.13 3.64
C PRO A 584 21.53 -18.64 3.59
N LEU A 585 20.38 -18.25 4.14
CA LEU A 585 19.97 -16.84 4.20
C LEU A 585 20.97 -16.03 5.02
N LEU A 586 21.36 -16.51 6.20
CA LEU A 586 22.38 -15.85 7.02
C LEU A 586 23.68 -15.64 6.24
N LYS A 587 24.13 -16.65 5.48
CA LYS A 587 25.36 -16.55 4.69
C LYS A 587 25.28 -15.48 3.61
N ALA A 588 24.13 -15.36 2.93
CA ALA A 588 23.89 -14.28 1.97
C ALA A 588 23.83 -12.90 2.66
N LEU A 589 23.18 -12.80 3.82
CA LEU A 589 23.03 -11.54 4.54
C LEU A 589 24.36 -11.01 5.10
N GLN A 590 25.29 -11.89 5.49
CA GLN A 590 26.61 -11.49 5.99
C GLN A 590 27.47 -10.81 4.92
N SER A 591 27.34 -11.18 3.64
CA SER A 591 28.05 -10.54 2.54
C SER A 591 27.27 -9.38 1.92
N CYS A 592 25.97 -9.29 2.19
CA CYS A 592 25.08 -8.28 1.62
C CYS A 592 25.19 -6.95 2.36
N VAL A 593 25.15 -5.85 1.61
CA VAL A 593 25.07 -4.49 2.18
C VAL A 593 23.83 -4.38 3.07
N PRO A 594 23.91 -3.76 4.27
CA PRO A 594 22.78 -3.67 5.21
C PRO A 594 21.49 -3.10 4.60
N GLU A 595 21.61 -2.11 3.70
CA GLU A 595 20.47 -1.49 2.98
C GLU A 595 19.68 -2.48 2.12
N TYR A 596 20.33 -3.53 1.61
CA TYR A 596 19.72 -4.52 0.71
C TYR A 596 19.32 -5.82 1.42
N GLN A 597 19.45 -5.91 2.74
CA GLN A 597 19.15 -7.14 3.49
C GLN A 597 17.66 -7.52 3.43
N GLU A 598 16.76 -6.54 3.43
CA GLU A 598 15.33 -6.78 3.23
C GLU A 598 15.02 -7.30 1.82
N ALA A 599 15.60 -6.66 0.79
CA ALA A 599 15.48 -7.11 -0.60
C ALA A 599 16.05 -8.53 -0.80
N MET A 600 17.17 -8.85 -0.15
CA MET A 600 17.77 -10.19 -0.14
C MET A 600 16.84 -11.21 0.51
N PHE A 601 16.19 -10.86 1.62
CA PHE A 601 15.20 -11.73 2.27
C PHE A 601 14.01 -12.03 1.36
N VAL A 602 13.45 -11.01 0.71
CA VAL A 602 12.34 -11.18 -0.25
C VAL A 602 12.76 -12.07 -1.42
N ALA A 603 13.97 -11.86 -1.97
CA ALA A 603 14.51 -12.71 -3.03
C ALA A 603 14.67 -14.18 -2.58
N PHE A 604 15.12 -14.43 -1.35
CA PHE A 604 15.22 -15.78 -0.77
C PHE A 604 13.86 -16.45 -0.55
N GLU A 605 12.86 -15.72 -0.06
CA GLU A 605 11.48 -16.22 0.04
C GLU A 605 10.92 -16.58 -1.35
N MET A 606 11.10 -15.70 -2.35
CA MET A 606 10.65 -15.98 -3.72
C MET A 606 11.39 -17.16 -4.36
N LEU A 607 12.65 -17.41 -4.00
CA LEU A 607 13.38 -18.63 -4.37
C LEU A 607 12.77 -19.87 -3.72
N ARG A 608 12.51 -19.83 -2.41
CA ARG A 608 11.91 -20.94 -1.66
C ARG A 608 10.53 -21.32 -2.21
N LEU A 609 9.73 -20.32 -2.57
CA LEU A 609 8.40 -20.48 -3.16
C LEU A 609 8.43 -20.79 -4.67
N ARG A 610 9.63 -20.89 -5.29
CA ARG A 610 9.85 -21.20 -6.72
C ARG A 610 9.22 -20.17 -7.68
N GLN A 611 9.06 -18.94 -7.20
CA GLN A 611 8.62 -17.78 -7.99
C GLN A 611 9.80 -17.18 -8.76
N LEU A 612 11.00 -17.19 -8.17
CA LEU A 612 12.24 -16.92 -8.89
C LEU A 612 12.80 -18.23 -9.47
N ARG A 613 12.85 -18.34 -10.80
CA ARG A 613 13.22 -19.56 -11.53
C ARG A 613 14.53 -19.39 -12.28
N GLU A 614 15.22 -20.50 -12.47
CA GLU A 614 16.38 -20.60 -13.35
C GLU A 614 16.05 -20.14 -14.78
N PRO A 615 16.99 -19.51 -15.49
CA PRO A 615 16.80 -19.14 -16.89
C PRO A 615 16.52 -20.39 -17.73
N LYS A 616 15.39 -20.40 -18.43
CA LYS A 616 15.01 -21.46 -19.38
C LYS A 616 15.20 -20.95 -20.80
N ALA A 617 15.98 -21.67 -21.61
CA ALA A 617 15.95 -21.47 -23.06
C ALA A 617 14.54 -21.81 -23.56
N ALA A 618 13.90 -20.90 -24.31
CA ALA A 618 12.57 -21.13 -24.86
C ALA A 618 12.56 -22.46 -25.66
N SER A 619 11.61 -23.35 -25.38
CA SER A 619 11.46 -24.59 -26.15
C SER A 619 10.84 -24.27 -27.51
N GLY A 620 11.65 -23.75 -28.41
CA GLY A 620 11.29 -23.32 -29.74
C GLY A 620 12.49 -22.63 -30.37
N LYS A 621 12.98 -23.17 -31.49
CA LYS A 621 14.13 -22.63 -32.22
C LYS A 621 13.88 -21.15 -32.53
N SER A 622 14.53 -20.21 -31.81
CA SER A 622 14.87 -18.84 -32.26
C SER A 622 15.27 -17.86 -31.12
N ALA A 623 15.23 -18.19 -29.83
CA ALA A 623 15.72 -17.26 -28.80
C ALA A 623 17.21 -17.56 -28.46
N PRO A 624 18.14 -16.60 -28.57
CA PRO A 624 19.53 -16.81 -28.14
C PRO A 624 19.56 -17.08 -26.62
N ALA A 625 20.41 -18.00 -26.18
CA ALA A 625 20.56 -18.38 -24.76
C ALA A 625 20.84 -17.15 -23.85
N ASP A 626 21.48 -16.13 -24.41
CA ASP A 626 21.75 -14.85 -23.74
C ASP A 626 20.47 -14.10 -23.35
N SER A 627 19.39 -14.19 -24.12
CA SER A 627 18.15 -13.46 -23.87
C SER A 627 17.45 -13.92 -22.58
N ALA A 628 17.42 -15.24 -22.32
CA ALA A 628 16.84 -15.79 -21.09
C ALA A 628 17.65 -15.41 -19.84
N THR A 629 18.98 -15.37 -19.96
CA THR A 629 19.88 -14.93 -18.89
C THR A 629 19.70 -13.45 -18.60
N ILE A 630 19.59 -12.61 -19.64
CA ILE A 630 19.32 -11.18 -19.50
C ILE A 630 17.98 -10.94 -18.81
N ASP A 631 16.90 -11.63 -19.20
CA ASP A 631 15.58 -11.49 -18.56
C ASP A 631 15.63 -11.86 -17.07
N PHE A 632 16.30 -12.96 -16.72
CA PHE A 632 16.48 -13.38 -15.33
C PHE A 632 17.26 -12.35 -14.50
N LEU A 633 18.40 -11.86 -15.01
CA LEU A 633 19.20 -10.84 -14.34
C LEU A 633 18.45 -9.51 -14.21
N SER A 634 17.66 -9.14 -15.21
CA SER A 634 16.84 -7.92 -15.19
C SER A 634 15.74 -8.02 -14.14
N LYS A 635 15.09 -9.18 -13.98
CA LYS A 635 14.14 -9.44 -12.90
C LYS A 635 14.81 -9.37 -11.53
N LEU A 636 16.00 -9.96 -11.37
CA LEU A 636 16.76 -9.86 -10.13
C LEU A 636 17.18 -8.44 -9.79
N ALA A 637 17.49 -7.62 -10.80
CA ALA A 637 17.83 -6.23 -10.59
C ALA A 637 16.65 -5.41 -10.04
N THR A 638 15.39 -5.80 -10.34
CA THR A 638 14.21 -5.07 -9.83
C THR A 638 14.10 -5.02 -8.30
N PHE A 639 14.79 -5.89 -7.55
CA PHE A 639 14.88 -5.84 -6.09
C PHE A 639 15.75 -4.70 -5.56
N LEU A 640 16.58 -4.09 -6.41
CA LEU A 640 17.45 -2.99 -6.05
C LEU A 640 16.84 -1.65 -6.44
N PRO A 641 17.04 -0.61 -5.61
CA PRO A 641 16.67 0.73 -6.00
C PRO A 641 17.60 1.26 -7.11
N TYR A 642 17.04 2.10 -7.98
CA TYR A 642 17.81 2.91 -8.92
C TYR A 642 17.45 4.38 -8.68
N ARG A 643 18.42 5.17 -8.20
CA ARG A 643 18.20 6.58 -7.88
C ARG A 643 18.27 7.41 -9.15
N LEU A 644 17.16 8.04 -9.55
CA LEU A 644 17.21 9.11 -10.56
C LEU A 644 17.12 10.47 -9.85
N GLN A 645 17.95 11.40 -10.31
CA GLN A 645 18.04 12.75 -9.75
C GLN A 645 17.00 13.68 -10.39
N GLN A 646 16.62 13.47 -11.67
CA GLN A 646 15.64 14.30 -12.40
C GLN A 646 14.80 13.48 -13.41
N ASN A 647 13.71 14.09 -13.90
CA ASN A 647 12.74 13.50 -14.82
C ASN A 647 13.36 13.05 -16.14
N ASP A 648 13.61 11.76 -16.26
CA ASP A 648 13.76 11.13 -17.55
C ASP A 648 12.44 10.46 -17.91
N GLN A 649 11.97 10.68 -19.15
CA GLN A 649 10.74 10.08 -19.62
C GLN A 649 10.85 8.55 -19.53
N ALA A 650 9.96 7.95 -18.75
CA ALA A 650 9.81 6.50 -18.63
C ALA A 650 9.15 5.89 -19.88
N ASP A 651 9.54 6.33 -21.08
CA ASP A 651 8.95 5.87 -22.35
C ASP A 651 9.44 4.46 -22.75
N ASN A 652 10.43 3.90 -22.06
CA ASN A 652 11.06 2.61 -22.36
C ASN A 652 10.73 1.49 -21.35
N MET A 653 9.58 1.52 -20.69
CA MET A 653 9.19 0.51 -19.70
C MET A 653 8.71 -0.79 -20.34
N THR A 654 9.30 -1.93 -19.95
CA THR A 654 8.84 -3.24 -20.40
C THR A 654 7.73 -3.76 -19.46
N CYS A 655 6.61 -4.17 -20.04
CA CYS A 655 5.46 -4.73 -19.31
C CYS A 655 5.82 -5.95 -18.42
N PRO A 656 6.69 -6.89 -18.85
CA PRO A 656 7.06 -8.06 -18.03
C PRO A 656 7.80 -7.72 -16.73
N LEU A 657 8.75 -6.76 -16.77
CA LEU A 657 9.49 -6.35 -15.59
C LEU A 657 8.60 -5.59 -14.60
N SER A 658 7.71 -4.76 -15.12
CA SER A 658 6.71 -4.06 -14.30
C SER A 658 5.77 -5.03 -13.58
N HIS A 659 5.33 -6.08 -14.27
CA HIS A 659 4.52 -7.14 -13.66
C HIS A 659 5.29 -7.90 -12.58
N PHE A 660 6.51 -8.35 -12.86
CA PHE A 660 7.33 -9.04 -11.86
C PHE A 660 7.62 -8.16 -10.63
N HIS A 661 7.86 -6.86 -10.85
CA HIS A 661 8.08 -5.91 -9.76
C HIS A 661 6.86 -5.78 -8.86
N LEU A 662 5.68 -5.61 -9.45
CA LEU A 662 4.42 -5.53 -8.72
C LEU A 662 4.16 -6.78 -7.86
N LEU A 663 4.50 -7.98 -8.36
CA LEU A 663 4.38 -9.21 -7.58
C LEU A 663 5.30 -9.18 -6.36
N HIS A 664 6.61 -8.93 -6.52
CA HIS A 664 7.50 -8.95 -5.35
C HIS A 664 7.26 -7.78 -4.39
N ALA A 665 6.84 -6.61 -4.88
CA ALA A 665 6.48 -5.46 -4.04
C ALA A 665 5.21 -5.76 -3.21
N SER A 666 4.18 -6.37 -3.83
CA SER A 666 3.01 -6.87 -3.10
C SER A 666 3.41 -7.94 -2.06
N PHE A 667 4.31 -8.85 -2.43
CA PHE A 667 4.79 -9.88 -1.51
C PHE A 667 5.54 -9.27 -0.31
N ALA A 668 6.43 -8.30 -0.55
CA ALA A 668 7.15 -7.57 0.50
C ALA A 668 6.20 -6.80 1.43
N SER A 669 5.19 -6.12 0.87
CA SER A 669 4.14 -5.44 1.64
C SER A 669 3.39 -6.41 2.56
N ASN A 670 3.00 -7.58 2.04
CA ASN A 670 2.34 -8.62 2.83
C ASN A 670 3.24 -9.24 3.91
N LEU A 671 4.56 -9.31 3.71
CA LEU A 671 5.52 -9.67 4.77
C LEU A 671 5.59 -8.60 5.87
N GLY A 672 5.53 -7.31 5.50
CA GLY A 672 5.43 -6.20 6.45
C GLY A 672 4.14 -6.25 7.29
N GLU A 673 3.00 -6.56 6.65
CA GLU A 673 1.71 -6.81 7.32
C GLU A 673 1.80 -7.97 8.32
N LEU A 674 2.46 -9.08 7.96
CA LEU A 674 2.70 -10.20 8.87
C LEU A 674 3.56 -9.77 10.06
N TYR A 675 4.66 -9.05 9.84
CA TYR A 675 5.52 -8.55 10.91
C TYR A 675 4.76 -7.61 11.87
N GLY A 676 3.97 -6.68 11.33
CA GLY A 676 3.11 -5.80 12.12
C GLY A 676 2.08 -6.58 12.93
N THR A 677 1.57 -7.68 12.38
CA THR A 677 0.62 -8.57 13.08
C THR A 677 1.29 -9.44 14.15
N VAL A 678 2.55 -9.86 13.96
CA VAL A 678 3.36 -10.49 15.02
C VAL A 678 3.52 -9.53 16.21
N THR A 679 3.83 -8.27 15.91
CA THR A 679 3.94 -7.21 16.93
C THR A 679 2.59 -6.99 17.64
N ALA A 680 1.49 -6.95 16.89
CA ALA A 680 0.13 -6.89 17.43
C ALA A 680 -0.16 -8.05 18.38
N SER A 681 0.18 -9.28 17.99
CA SER A 681 -0.02 -10.48 18.79
C SER A 681 0.75 -10.42 20.11
N MET A 682 1.98 -9.90 20.10
CA MET A 682 2.78 -9.68 21.32
C MET A 682 2.13 -8.66 22.27
N LEU A 683 1.60 -7.56 21.73
CA LEU A 683 0.92 -6.51 22.51
C LEU A 683 -0.37 -7.03 23.13
N LEU A 684 -1.23 -7.68 22.33
CA LEU A 684 -2.53 -8.19 22.74
C LEU A 684 -2.43 -9.34 23.75
N ASN A 685 -1.41 -10.21 23.63
CA ASN A 685 -1.15 -11.28 24.61
C ASN A 685 -0.43 -10.81 25.89
N GLY A 686 -0.18 -9.51 26.04
CA GLY A 686 0.48 -8.93 27.22
C GLY A 686 1.92 -9.41 27.39
N ASN A 687 2.64 -9.64 26.29
CA ASN A 687 4.09 -9.89 26.35
C ASN A 687 4.88 -8.59 26.57
N ILE A 688 4.28 -7.44 26.26
CA ILE A 688 4.91 -6.11 26.27
C ILE A 688 4.25 -5.22 27.34
N ASP A 689 5.06 -4.40 28.00
CA ASP A 689 4.61 -3.45 29.01
C ASP A 689 3.99 -2.24 28.29
N ARG A 690 2.68 -2.10 28.46
CA ARG A 690 1.88 -1.12 27.73
C ARG A 690 2.22 0.32 28.12
N TYR A 691 2.79 0.53 29.30
CA TYR A 691 3.11 1.87 29.81
C TYR A 691 4.48 2.37 29.37
N SER A 692 5.42 1.48 29.02
CA SER A 692 6.77 1.84 28.56
C SER A 692 6.89 1.93 27.03
N LEU A 693 5.78 1.78 26.32
CA LEU A 693 5.76 1.73 24.86
C LEU A 693 6.27 3.08 24.28
N GLN A 694 7.19 2.99 23.34
CA GLN A 694 7.69 4.13 22.56
C GLN A 694 7.24 3.98 21.11
N PRO A 695 6.01 4.39 20.75
CA PRO A 695 5.47 4.11 19.43
C PRO A 695 6.34 4.60 18.28
N LYS A 696 6.87 5.82 18.42
CA LYS A 696 7.69 6.47 17.38
C LYS A 696 8.95 5.68 17.04
N VAL A 697 9.70 5.23 18.05
CA VAL A 697 10.93 4.46 17.86
C VAL A 697 10.59 3.09 17.23
N LEU A 698 9.56 2.42 17.75
CA LEU A 698 9.16 1.11 17.24
C LEU A 698 8.83 1.15 15.75
N ARG A 699 8.01 2.11 15.31
CA ARG A 699 7.61 2.23 13.89
C ARG A 699 8.73 2.74 12.96
N GLN A 700 9.69 3.52 13.47
CA GLN A 700 10.86 3.91 12.68
C GLN A 700 11.79 2.73 12.38
N CYS A 701 11.83 1.75 13.28
CA CYS A 701 12.68 0.58 13.17
C CYS A 701 11.97 -0.68 12.62
N GLN A 702 10.71 -0.57 12.16
CA GLN A 702 10.03 -1.72 11.55
C GLN A 702 10.65 -2.08 10.20
N PRO A 703 10.85 -3.38 9.90
CA PRO A 703 11.27 -3.84 8.59
C PRO A 703 10.13 -3.71 7.57
N PHE A 704 10.47 -3.67 6.28
CA PHE A 704 9.52 -3.65 5.16
C PHE A 704 8.58 -2.44 5.14
N ARG A 705 8.97 -1.32 5.77
CA ARG A 705 8.15 -0.10 5.83
C ARG A 705 7.92 0.50 4.43
N LEU A 706 8.93 0.43 3.58
CA LEU A 706 8.83 0.74 2.16
C LEU A 706 9.27 -0.50 1.37
N PRO A 707 8.57 -0.87 0.29
CA PRO A 707 9.03 -1.90 -0.61
C PRO A 707 10.38 -1.47 -1.23
N ASN A 708 11.34 -2.39 -1.23
CA ASN A 708 12.66 -2.15 -1.80
C ASN A 708 12.66 -2.64 -3.25
N GLY A 709 12.98 -1.76 -4.19
CA GLY A 709 13.11 -2.13 -5.59
C GLY A 709 12.77 -1.01 -6.57
N SER A 710 13.07 -1.27 -7.84
CA SER A 710 12.68 -0.38 -8.93
C SER A 710 12.64 -1.13 -10.25
N VAL A 711 11.56 -0.92 -11.01
CA VAL A 711 11.49 -1.39 -12.41
C VAL A 711 12.62 -0.79 -13.24
N THR A 712 13.02 0.45 -12.94
CA THR A 712 14.11 1.13 -13.64
C THR A 712 15.44 0.40 -13.47
N SER A 713 15.73 -0.14 -12.28
CA SER A 713 16.94 -0.97 -12.08
C SER A 713 16.95 -2.16 -13.05
N GLY A 714 15.81 -2.85 -13.17
CA GLY A 714 15.64 -3.93 -14.13
C GLY A 714 15.90 -3.52 -15.58
N ASN A 715 15.32 -2.39 -15.99
CA ASN A 715 15.52 -1.85 -17.34
C ASN A 715 16.97 -1.43 -17.63
N VAL A 716 17.65 -0.82 -16.65
CA VAL A 716 19.06 -0.41 -16.79
C VAL A 716 19.94 -1.64 -17.03
N ILE A 717 19.74 -2.70 -16.25
CA ILE A 717 20.46 -3.97 -16.40
C ILE A 717 20.11 -4.66 -17.72
N GLN A 718 18.84 -4.66 -18.11
CA GLN A 718 18.40 -5.21 -19.41
C GLN A 718 19.09 -4.49 -20.58
N SER A 719 19.03 -3.15 -20.58
CA SER A 719 19.61 -2.29 -21.62
C SER A 719 21.13 -2.44 -21.70
N TYR A 720 21.81 -2.52 -20.56
CA TYR A 720 23.25 -2.76 -20.46
C TYR A 720 23.63 -4.05 -21.20
N PHE A 721 23.05 -5.18 -20.78
CA PHE A 721 23.46 -6.48 -21.30
C PHE A 721 22.99 -6.71 -22.74
N THR A 722 21.81 -6.22 -23.13
CA THR A 722 21.37 -6.30 -24.53
C THR A 722 22.30 -5.52 -25.45
N THR A 723 22.67 -4.29 -25.07
CA THR A 723 23.58 -3.45 -25.86
C THR A 723 24.99 -4.03 -25.89
N PHE A 724 25.48 -4.58 -24.78
CA PHE A 724 26.76 -5.27 -24.71
C PHE A 724 26.78 -6.50 -25.65
N CYS A 725 25.80 -7.40 -25.56
CA CYS A 725 25.75 -8.61 -26.39
C CYS A 725 25.65 -8.30 -27.89
N ASN A 726 24.94 -7.23 -28.26
CA ASN A 726 24.82 -6.82 -29.66
C ASN A 726 26.13 -6.19 -30.19
N SER A 727 26.90 -5.50 -29.34
CA SER A 727 28.09 -4.75 -29.76
C SER A 727 29.42 -5.51 -29.62
N VAL A 728 29.47 -6.55 -28.77
CA VAL A 728 30.72 -7.30 -28.51
C VAL A 728 31.26 -7.99 -29.76
N ALA A 729 30.37 -8.47 -30.64
CA ALA A 729 30.76 -9.11 -31.90
C ALA A 729 31.41 -8.12 -32.89
N GLU A 730 31.14 -6.83 -32.76
CA GLU A 730 31.56 -5.80 -33.72
C GLU A 730 32.81 -5.02 -33.31
N CYS A 731 33.00 -4.77 -32.01
CA CYS A 731 34.05 -3.83 -31.55
C CYS A 731 34.99 -4.34 -30.46
N GLY A 732 34.76 -5.53 -29.88
CA GLY A 732 35.55 -6.04 -28.76
C GLY A 732 35.04 -5.59 -27.39
N ARG A 733 35.57 -6.19 -26.31
CA ARG A 733 35.01 -6.09 -24.94
C ARG A 733 34.97 -4.67 -24.38
N GLU A 734 36.09 -3.97 -24.34
CA GLU A 734 36.20 -2.66 -23.67
C GLU A 734 35.33 -1.59 -24.34
N THR A 735 35.32 -1.56 -25.67
CA THR A 735 34.49 -0.63 -26.45
C THR A 735 33.00 -0.99 -26.39
N ALA A 736 32.65 -2.28 -26.27
CA ALA A 736 31.26 -2.71 -26.07
C ALA A 736 30.73 -2.25 -24.69
N ILE A 737 31.56 -2.32 -23.64
CA ILE A 737 31.23 -1.78 -22.31
C ILE A 737 31.00 -0.27 -22.39
N GLN A 738 31.92 0.47 -23.04
CA GLN A 738 31.77 1.92 -23.19
C GLN A 738 30.50 2.30 -23.97
N LYS A 739 30.17 1.57 -25.04
CA LYS A 739 28.92 1.76 -25.80
C LYS A 739 27.68 1.48 -24.95
N ALA A 740 27.69 0.39 -24.17
CA ALA A 740 26.57 0.05 -23.29
C ALA A 740 26.36 1.10 -22.18
N LEU A 741 27.44 1.58 -21.57
CA LEU A 741 27.37 2.66 -20.56
C LEU A 741 26.90 3.98 -21.17
N ALA A 742 27.37 4.34 -22.36
CA ALA A 742 26.92 5.53 -23.08
C ALA A 742 25.44 5.42 -23.47
N SER A 743 24.97 4.23 -23.86
CA SER A 743 23.55 3.96 -24.14
C SER A 743 22.69 4.21 -22.90
N ILE A 744 23.09 3.70 -21.74
CA ILE A 744 22.37 3.92 -20.48
C ILE A 744 22.39 5.40 -20.11
N ALA A 745 23.54 6.06 -20.22
CA ALA A 745 23.64 7.50 -19.94
C ALA A 745 22.77 8.34 -20.90
N SER A 746 22.50 7.86 -22.12
CA SER A 746 21.57 8.51 -23.05
C SER A 746 20.10 8.21 -22.74
N GLN A 747 19.80 7.01 -22.23
CA GLN A 747 18.44 6.58 -21.88
C GLN A 747 17.99 7.10 -20.50
N PHE A 748 18.93 7.27 -19.58
CA PHE A 748 18.74 7.73 -18.21
C PHE A 748 19.77 8.83 -17.86
N PRO A 749 19.75 9.98 -18.56
CA PRO A 749 20.74 11.05 -18.39
C PRO A 749 20.82 11.62 -16.97
N ASN A 750 19.77 11.51 -16.17
CA ASN A 750 19.72 12.01 -14.80
C ASN A 750 19.80 10.89 -13.74
N GLY A 751 20.18 9.67 -14.13
CA GLY A 751 20.36 8.55 -13.21
C GLY A 751 21.63 8.59 -12.36
N GLU A 752 21.65 7.77 -11.31
CA GLU A 752 22.89 7.37 -10.66
C GLU A 752 23.91 6.86 -11.70
N GLN A 753 25.20 7.06 -11.44
CA GLN A 753 26.28 6.56 -12.30
C GLN A 753 26.04 5.08 -12.65
N PRO A 754 25.83 4.74 -13.94
CA PRO A 754 25.45 3.37 -14.34
C PRO A 754 26.44 2.31 -13.87
N ILE A 755 27.73 2.65 -13.83
CA ILE A 755 28.81 1.79 -13.33
C ILE A 755 28.57 1.43 -11.86
N ARG A 756 28.22 2.41 -11.02
CA ARG A 756 27.97 2.18 -9.59
C ARG A 756 26.75 1.29 -9.38
N HIS A 757 25.71 1.48 -10.18
CA HIS A 757 24.53 0.62 -10.09
C HIS A 757 24.85 -0.84 -10.49
N ILE A 758 25.62 -1.04 -11.57
CA ILE A 758 26.08 -2.38 -11.99
C ILE A 758 26.96 -3.02 -10.90
N GLN A 759 27.81 -2.24 -10.22
CA GLN A 759 28.58 -2.71 -9.06
C GLN A 759 27.69 -3.17 -7.92
N SER A 760 26.72 -2.35 -7.53
CA SER A 760 25.75 -2.72 -6.48
C SER A 760 24.99 -3.99 -6.85
N PHE A 761 24.51 -4.08 -8.10
CA PHE A 761 23.85 -5.29 -8.61
C PHE A 761 24.76 -6.51 -8.56
N TYR A 762 26.02 -6.40 -8.99
CA TYR A 762 26.96 -7.51 -8.92
C TYR A 762 27.24 -7.96 -7.49
N SER A 763 27.40 -7.02 -6.55
CA SER A 763 27.60 -7.34 -5.13
C SER A 763 26.38 -8.06 -4.52
N PHE A 764 25.17 -7.65 -4.92
CA PHE A 764 23.93 -8.30 -4.54
C PHE A 764 23.83 -9.71 -5.11
N TRP A 765 24.13 -9.89 -6.41
CA TRP A 765 24.20 -11.19 -7.07
C TRP A 765 25.20 -12.13 -6.39
N GLN A 766 26.42 -11.67 -6.11
CA GLN A 766 27.44 -12.49 -5.43
C GLN A 766 26.98 -12.93 -4.04
N SER A 767 26.31 -12.05 -3.30
CA SER A 767 25.75 -12.38 -1.99
C SER A 767 24.64 -13.43 -2.08
N LEU A 768 23.74 -13.29 -3.04
CA LEU A 768 22.69 -14.27 -3.32
C LEU A 768 23.31 -15.63 -3.66
N LEU A 769 24.33 -15.64 -4.52
CA LEU A 769 25.02 -16.84 -4.99
C LEU A 769 25.74 -17.59 -3.86
N LEU A 770 26.37 -16.86 -2.93
CA LEU A 770 27.00 -17.44 -1.74
C LEU A 770 25.99 -18.17 -0.86
N GLY A 771 24.82 -17.57 -0.63
CA GLY A 771 23.76 -18.24 0.10
C GLY A 771 23.19 -19.44 -0.66
N ILE A 772 23.02 -19.37 -1.99
CA ILE A 772 22.53 -20.52 -2.77
C ILE A 772 23.54 -21.69 -2.76
N LYS A 773 24.85 -21.43 -2.74
CA LYS A 773 25.88 -22.47 -2.54
C LYS A 773 25.70 -23.19 -1.20
N GLU A 774 25.46 -22.44 -0.13
CA GLU A 774 25.16 -23.01 1.19
C GLU A 774 23.82 -23.80 1.18
N ALA A 775 22.83 -23.32 0.43
CA ALA A 775 21.53 -23.98 0.29
C ALA A 775 21.60 -25.32 -0.45
N GLU A 776 22.56 -25.49 -1.37
CA GLU A 776 22.85 -26.80 -1.97
C GLU A 776 23.48 -27.74 -0.95
N GLY A 777 24.44 -27.24 -0.16
CA GLY A 777 25.07 -28.00 0.93
C GLY A 777 24.07 -28.46 2.00
N SER A 778 23.04 -27.66 2.29
CA SER A 778 21.95 -28.00 3.22
C SER A 778 20.85 -28.88 2.62
N GLY A 779 20.90 -29.15 1.30
CA GLY A 779 19.88 -29.91 0.57
C GLY A 779 18.58 -29.15 0.29
N ALA A 780 18.52 -27.85 0.58
CA ALA A 780 17.37 -26.99 0.29
C ALA A 780 17.21 -26.70 -1.21
N VAL A 781 18.31 -26.65 -1.96
CA VAL A 781 18.36 -26.39 -3.40
C VAL A 781 19.02 -27.56 -4.13
N GLY A 782 18.49 -27.89 -5.32
CA GLY A 782 19.04 -28.98 -6.14
C GLY A 782 20.30 -28.59 -6.90
N LYS A 783 21.23 -29.55 -7.08
CA LYS A 783 22.49 -29.39 -7.82
C LYS A 783 22.35 -28.79 -9.22
N LEU A 784 21.32 -29.19 -9.96
CA LEU A 784 21.06 -28.69 -11.32
C LEU A 784 20.75 -27.19 -11.34
N PHE A 785 20.02 -26.71 -10.33
CA PHE A 785 19.70 -25.29 -10.20
C PHE A 785 20.96 -24.48 -9.91
N LEU A 786 21.79 -24.94 -8.96
CA LEU A 786 23.07 -24.29 -8.66
C LEU A 786 24.00 -24.25 -9.89
N HIS A 787 24.12 -25.35 -10.63
CA HIS A 787 24.95 -25.40 -11.84
C HIS A 787 24.53 -24.33 -12.86
N LYS A 788 23.23 -24.19 -13.14
CA LYS A 788 22.72 -23.16 -14.05
C LYS A 788 23.04 -21.74 -13.58
N LEU A 789 23.01 -21.48 -12.27
CA LEU A 789 23.40 -20.18 -11.75
C LEU A 789 24.92 -19.95 -11.77
N MET A 790 25.74 -20.99 -11.66
CA MET A 790 27.19 -20.90 -11.94
C MET A 790 27.46 -20.56 -13.41
N ASP A 791 26.68 -21.13 -14.34
CA ASP A 791 26.76 -20.78 -15.76
C ASP A 791 26.38 -19.30 -15.98
N VAL A 792 25.39 -18.78 -15.25
CA VAL A 792 25.05 -17.35 -15.25
C VAL A 792 26.17 -16.51 -14.65
N ASP A 793 26.79 -16.94 -13.55
CA ASP A 793 27.86 -16.21 -12.86
C ASP A 793 29.12 -16.07 -13.73
N THR A 794 29.51 -17.15 -14.42
CA THR A 794 30.60 -17.12 -15.40
C THR A 794 30.26 -16.19 -16.56
N TRP A 795 29.03 -16.29 -17.10
CA TRP A 795 28.55 -15.40 -18.14
C TRP A 795 28.58 -13.92 -17.74
N LEU A 796 28.27 -13.64 -16.47
CA LEU A 796 28.21 -12.30 -15.89
C LEU A 796 29.61 -11.71 -15.68
N THR A 797 30.53 -12.49 -15.12
CA THR A 797 31.92 -12.07 -14.81
C THR A 797 32.68 -11.63 -16.06
N ASP A 798 32.39 -12.25 -17.21
CA ASP A 798 32.98 -11.88 -18.50
C ASP A 798 32.48 -10.53 -19.05
N LYS A 799 31.30 -10.06 -18.60
CA LYS A 799 30.56 -8.94 -19.21
C LYS A 799 30.43 -7.71 -18.31
N ILE A 800 30.89 -7.82 -17.07
CA ILE A 800 30.93 -6.71 -16.12
C ILE A 800 32.21 -5.87 -16.34
N PRO A 801 32.17 -4.54 -16.11
CA PRO A 801 33.36 -3.69 -16.15
C PRO A 801 34.41 -4.15 -15.14
N SER A 802 35.70 -4.13 -15.51
CA SER A 802 36.78 -4.31 -14.53
C SER A 802 36.75 -3.13 -13.56
N PHE A 803 36.70 -3.44 -12.27
CA PHE A 803 36.60 -2.44 -11.20
C PHE A 803 37.95 -2.05 -10.62
#